data_AF-A0A7V3A1U8-F1
#
_entry.id   AF-A0A7V3A1U8-F1
#
_cell.length_a   1.000
_cell.length_b   1.000
_cell.length_c   1.000
_cell.angle_alpha   90.00
_cell.angle_beta   90.00
_cell.angle_gamma   90.00
#
_symmetry.space_group_name_H-M   'P 1'
#
loop_
_entity.id
_entity.type
_entity.pdbx_description
1 polymer ?
#
loop_
_entity_poly.entity_id
_entity_poly.type
_entity_poly.pdbx_seq_one_letter_code
_entity_poly.pdbx_strand_id
1 'polypeptide(L)'
;MEILNELLSKIEIFQDLREKELSILKSRMERKEFPKGTIIFQEGDEGKEMYIVLSGSIGISVRLPDSTELPLAQIQAGNFFGEMSIIEQAPRSATCRTLEDSVLLTLGASSFYELLEQHPRVALKIMKRMVGILSRRLTTTGSLLSDMVRWGEGARKRAVIDEFTGLYNRRFLDEAIHTQVAHALSTQTSLSLVMVDLDRFGELNRTYGQEFGDTLILEASKVFRSTFREADILARYGGDEFTFILPDTDAETALTLCQKTNEALRTLSFPNHPEVRLTASIGLASLPRHARTVETLREQADKALYRAKEEGRNRSCPPPSRWPGEKREIKVEIPTLRAKNRIIESIIQEIVHKESFLLIGHRNPDEDCIASLVAFGLLLGKFSKQVVISTCGKVPEQLSYLLNICAYNGILLHEGCFQNPPRPQVIVILDTPKPEMVDTDAAIEEALLDPRVRKIEIDHHLEADAAYSGEPGYCLVSDASSTCELIGLLSLKLACRTELLKQFGIQDLFSRNFALALLTGIIGDSKMGKFLKTNKERWFYRTFSSLFDQMLRTKTARGSSNFSSMEQVFLAIEALSNEEKSCYEWIFQKRHEQEGIAYSVFDRESSEQLFSHFEYDTVLAVTKSVADRLAELSGKVGLVGYYDPDSVSNLVQFRLRRASGYTSLDLRTVLERLQIKNGGGHPGAIGFRFPKDEVKDFPLLVQQILEGMQSLLS
;
A
#
# COMPACT_ATOMS: atom_id res chain seq x y z
N MET A 1 -18.28 18.06 44.85
CA MET A 1 -18.12 16.97 43.86
C MET A 1 -18.93 17.21 42.59
N GLU A 2 -20.10 17.85 42.69
CA GLU A 2 -21.01 18.17 41.57
C GLU A 2 -20.43 19.15 40.54
N ILE A 3 -19.74 20.21 40.97
CA ILE A 3 -19.27 21.30 40.08
C ILE A 3 -18.38 20.79 38.93
N LEU A 4 -17.45 19.86 39.20
CA LEU A 4 -16.58 19.33 38.15
C LEU A 4 -17.31 18.32 37.23
N ASN A 5 -18.27 17.57 37.74
CA ASN A 5 -19.08 16.67 36.91
C ASN A 5 -19.97 17.49 35.97
N GLU A 6 -20.52 18.60 36.46
CA GLU A 6 -21.28 19.55 35.65
C GLU A 6 -20.41 20.19 34.56
N LEU A 7 -19.17 20.58 34.88
CA LEU A 7 -18.21 21.09 33.89
C LEU A 7 -17.83 20.04 32.85
N LEU A 8 -17.51 18.81 33.28
CA LEU A 8 -17.17 17.71 32.38
C LEU A 8 -18.33 17.35 31.45
N SER A 9 -19.57 17.39 31.94
CA SER A 9 -20.76 17.12 31.12
C SER A 9 -20.97 18.12 29.98
N LYS A 10 -20.42 19.34 30.11
CA LYS A 10 -20.49 20.40 29.09
C LYS A 10 -19.39 20.25 28.02
N ILE A 11 -18.38 19.42 28.25
CA ILE A 11 -17.27 19.18 27.33
C ILE A 11 -17.69 18.18 26.26
N GLU A 12 -17.49 18.53 25.00
CA GLU A 12 -18.06 17.81 23.84
C GLU A 12 -17.62 16.34 23.77
N ILE A 13 -16.38 16.02 24.18
CA ILE A 13 -15.89 14.63 24.23
C ILE A 13 -16.53 13.75 25.31
N PHE A 14 -17.20 14.35 26.30
CA PHE A 14 -17.77 13.64 27.45
C PHE A 14 -19.30 13.71 27.52
N GLN A 15 -19.96 14.39 26.58
CA GLN A 15 -21.41 14.60 26.59
C GLN A 15 -22.26 13.31 26.62
N ASP A 16 -21.75 12.19 26.09
CA ASP A 16 -22.48 10.90 26.08
C ASP A 16 -22.31 10.07 27.38
N LEU A 17 -21.53 10.60 28.34
CA LEU A 17 -21.23 9.91 29.58
C LEU A 17 -22.24 10.26 30.67
N ARG A 18 -22.72 9.23 31.36
CA ARG A 18 -23.56 9.37 32.55
C ARG A 18 -22.71 9.78 33.75
N GLU A 19 -23.31 10.32 34.81
CA GLU A 19 -22.56 10.76 36.01
C GLU A 19 -21.64 9.69 36.62
N LYS A 20 -22.09 8.44 36.67
CA LYS A 20 -21.27 7.31 37.16
C LYS A 20 -20.05 7.04 36.27
N GLU A 21 -20.17 7.28 34.96
CA GLU A 21 -19.08 7.12 33.98
C GLU A 21 -18.12 8.32 34.04
N LEU A 22 -18.64 9.55 34.23
CA LEU A 22 -17.82 10.75 34.43
C LEU A 22 -16.94 10.65 35.69
N SER A 23 -17.45 10.03 36.75
CA SER A 23 -16.70 9.82 37.99
C SER A 23 -15.46 8.94 37.79
N ILE A 24 -15.49 8.00 36.83
CA ILE A 24 -14.35 7.12 36.49
C ILE A 24 -13.24 7.93 35.81
N LEU A 25 -13.60 8.88 34.94
CA LEU A 25 -12.62 9.75 34.26
C LEU A 25 -11.99 10.74 35.22
N LYS A 26 -12.79 11.30 36.13
CA LYS A 26 -12.34 12.30 37.07
C LYS A 26 -11.19 11.80 37.95
N SER A 27 -11.21 10.53 38.38
CA SER A 27 -10.12 9.97 39.18
C SER A 27 -8.80 9.78 38.41
N ARG A 28 -8.82 10.00 37.09
CA ARG A 28 -7.70 9.79 36.15
C ARG A 28 -7.23 11.09 35.49
N MET A 29 -7.79 12.24 35.89
CA MET A 29 -7.46 13.54 35.34
C MET A 29 -6.82 14.46 36.37
N GLU A 30 -5.81 15.20 35.94
CA GLU A 30 -5.14 16.20 36.75
C GLU A 30 -5.47 17.60 36.22
N ARG A 31 -5.68 18.56 37.13
CA ARG A 31 -5.91 19.96 36.75
C ARG A 31 -4.58 20.72 36.75
N LYS A 32 -4.29 21.42 35.66
CA LYS A 32 -3.10 22.27 35.48
C LYS A 32 -3.49 23.68 35.07
N GLU A 33 -2.77 24.68 35.56
CA GLU A 33 -2.98 26.09 35.24
C GLU A 33 -1.76 26.64 34.52
N PHE A 34 -1.99 27.38 33.44
CA PHE A 34 -0.96 27.91 32.56
C PHE A 34 -1.18 29.42 32.36
N PRO A 35 -0.22 30.27 32.73
CA PRO A 35 -0.28 31.70 32.41
C PRO A 35 -0.31 31.94 30.90
N LYS A 36 -0.79 33.11 30.47
CA LYS A 36 -0.72 33.55 29.08
C LYS A 36 0.73 33.51 28.54
N GLY A 37 0.90 32.98 27.32
CA GLY A 37 2.16 32.92 26.60
C GLY A 37 3.00 31.67 26.86
N THR A 38 2.61 30.82 27.82
CA THR A 38 3.28 29.55 28.12
C THR A 38 3.18 28.57 26.96
N ILE A 39 4.32 28.01 26.55
CA ILE A 39 4.38 26.88 25.62
C ILE A 39 4.06 25.63 26.41
N ILE A 40 3.01 24.93 26.01
CA ILE A 40 2.56 23.69 26.67
C ILE A 40 3.41 22.52 26.18
N PHE A 41 3.67 22.47 24.87
CA PHE A 41 4.63 21.59 24.23
C PHE A 41 5.00 22.15 22.85
N GLN A 42 6.15 21.73 22.34
CA GLN A 42 6.64 22.09 21.01
C GLN A 42 6.41 20.95 20.02
N GLU A 43 6.33 21.32 18.74
CA GLU A 43 6.40 20.35 17.64
C GLU A 43 7.67 19.49 17.76
N GLY A 44 7.51 18.16 17.68
CA GLY A 44 8.58 17.18 17.83
C GLY A 44 8.79 16.63 19.25
N ASP A 45 8.16 17.21 20.29
CA ASP A 45 8.26 16.68 21.66
C ASP A 45 7.58 15.31 21.78
N GLU A 46 8.04 14.44 22.68
CA GLU A 46 7.27 13.25 23.04
C GLU A 46 6.02 13.63 23.85
N GLY A 47 4.85 13.15 23.42
CA GLY A 47 3.59 13.46 24.08
C GLY A 47 3.01 12.30 24.89
N LYS A 48 2.99 12.42 26.21
CA LYS A 48 2.49 11.37 27.14
C LYS A 48 1.10 11.65 27.72
N GLU A 49 0.53 12.82 27.43
CA GLU A 49 -0.77 13.26 27.93
C GLU A 49 -1.50 14.11 26.90
N MET A 50 -2.82 14.13 27.00
CA MET A 50 -3.71 15.00 26.23
C MET A 50 -4.34 16.02 27.17
N TYR A 51 -4.80 17.13 26.61
CA TYR A 51 -5.29 18.26 27.36
C TYR A 51 -6.73 18.58 26.98
N ILE A 52 -7.54 18.89 27.97
CA ILE A 52 -8.90 19.42 27.83
C ILE A 52 -8.92 20.84 28.36
N VAL A 53 -9.39 21.80 27.58
CA VAL A 53 -9.46 23.22 27.95
C VAL A 53 -10.73 23.47 28.78
N LEU A 54 -10.57 23.77 30.06
CA LEU A 54 -11.69 24.19 30.92
C LEU A 54 -11.98 25.69 30.78
N SER A 55 -10.94 26.52 30.71
CA SER A 55 -11.04 27.96 30.48
C SER A 55 -9.79 28.49 29.79
N GLY A 56 -9.90 29.64 29.13
CA GLY A 56 -8.84 30.25 28.32
C GLY A 56 -8.82 29.70 26.88
N SER A 57 -7.74 30.00 26.16
CA SER A 57 -7.58 29.59 24.76
C SER A 57 -6.13 29.28 24.39
N ILE A 58 -5.97 28.33 23.48
CA ILE A 58 -4.68 27.76 23.06
C ILE A 58 -4.46 28.03 21.58
N GLY A 59 -3.34 28.66 21.22
CA GLY A 59 -2.89 28.82 19.85
C GLY A 59 -2.07 27.61 19.40
N ILE A 60 -2.26 27.21 18.14
CA ILE A 60 -1.52 26.14 17.47
C ILE A 60 -0.67 26.76 16.37
N SER A 61 0.63 26.47 16.34
CA SER A 61 1.54 26.86 15.27
C SER A 61 2.39 25.69 14.81
N VAL A 62 2.86 25.73 13.55
CA VAL A 62 3.87 24.81 13.01
C VAL A 62 5.08 25.59 12.53
N ARG A 63 6.25 24.98 12.57
CA ARG A 63 7.49 25.61 12.09
C ARG A 63 7.66 25.38 10.60
N LEU A 64 7.85 26.45 9.84
CA LEU A 64 8.19 26.39 8.41
C LEU A 64 9.71 26.13 8.20
N PRO A 65 10.13 25.70 7.01
CA PRO A 65 11.55 25.42 6.72
C PRO A 65 12.50 26.61 6.91
N ASP A 66 11.99 27.84 6.82
CA ASP A 66 12.71 29.08 7.07
C ASP A 66 12.73 29.48 8.58
N SER A 67 12.30 28.57 9.46
CA SER A 67 12.18 28.75 10.91
C SER A 67 11.12 29.77 11.36
N THR A 68 10.23 30.22 10.48
CA THR A 68 9.08 31.03 10.88
C THR A 68 7.95 30.17 11.44
N GLU A 69 7.23 30.68 12.46
CA GLU A 69 6.04 30.00 13.01
C GLU A 69 4.79 30.43 12.25
N LEU A 70 4.10 29.46 11.65
CA LEU A 70 2.82 29.69 10.99
C LEU A 70 1.67 29.37 11.96
N PRO A 71 0.85 30.36 12.38
CA PRO A 71 -0.33 30.09 13.19
C PRO A 71 -1.38 29.35 12.36
N LEU A 72 -1.82 28.18 12.85
CA LEU A 72 -2.77 27.31 12.14
C LEU A 72 -4.20 27.43 12.65
N ALA A 73 -4.37 27.51 13.98
CA ALA A 73 -5.68 27.47 14.61
C ALA A 73 -5.64 27.95 16.07
N GLN A 74 -6.83 28.15 16.63
CA GLN A 74 -7.03 28.40 18.06
C GLN A 74 -8.05 27.41 18.63
N ILE A 75 -7.80 26.92 19.84
CA ILE A 75 -8.65 26.01 20.59
C ILE A 75 -9.24 26.76 21.78
N GLN A 76 -10.57 26.70 21.90
CA GLN A 76 -11.34 27.39 22.93
C GLN A 76 -11.71 26.43 24.08
N ALA A 77 -12.20 26.99 25.19
CA ALA A 77 -12.78 26.21 26.28
C ALA A 77 -13.86 25.20 25.80
N GLY A 78 -13.93 24.05 26.47
CA GLY A 78 -14.82 22.93 26.10
C GLY A 78 -14.25 21.98 25.04
N ASN A 79 -13.06 22.26 24.52
CA ASN A 79 -12.37 21.44 23.53
C ASN A 79 -11.12 20.75 24.10
N PHE A 80 -10.52 19.85 23.32
CA PHE A 80 -9.29 19.14 23.67
C PHE A 80 -8.21 19.23 22.57
N PHE A 81 -6.98 18.89 22.94
CA PHE A 81 -5.81 18.81 22.07
C PHE A 81 -4.71 17.90 22.63
N GLY A 82 -3.74 17.54 21.79
CA GLY A 82 -2.62 16.68 22.18
C GLY A 82 -2.99 15.20 22.31
N GLU A 83 -4.20 14.81 21.91
CA GLU A 83 -4.66 13.42 21.85
C GLU A 83 -3.82 12.56 20.90
N MET A 84 -3.29 13.17 19.83
CA MET A 84 -2.66 12.43 18.74
C MET A 84 -1.44 11.65 19.20
N SER A 85 -0.67 12.21 20.13
CA SER A 85 0.51 11.53 20.67
C SER A 85 0.14 10.33 21.55
N ILE A 86 -1.05 10.31 22.14
CA ILE A 86 -1.55 9.14 22.91
C ILE A 86 -2.04 8.05 21.95
N ILE A 87 -2.81 8.44 20.93
CA ILE A 87 -3.45 7.52 19.99
C ILE A 87 -2.42 6.87 19.05
N GLU A 88 -1.43 7.65 18.59
CA GLU A 88 -0.47 7.22 17.57
C GLU A 88 0.90 6.87 18.14
N GLN A 89 1.18 7.21 19.40
CA GLN A 89 2.51 7.10 20.01
C GLN A 89 3.59 7.83 19.19
N ALA A 90 3.20 8.94 18.55
CA ALA A 90 4.07 9.79 17.74
C ALA A 90 4.45 11.08 18.47
N PRO A 91 5.56 11.75 18.08
CA PRO A 91 5.90 13.08 18.56
C PRO A 91 4.78 14.11 18.29
N ARG A 92 4.77 15.21 19.05
CA ARG A 92 3.79 16.30 18.90
C ARG A 92 3.85 16.88 17.49
N SER A 93 2.69 17.03 16.86
CA SER A 93 2.56 17.46 15.46
C SER A 93 2.53 18.98 15.25
N ALA A 94 2.49 19.76 16.34
CA ALA A 94 2.46 21.21 16.32
C ALA A 94 2.88 21.76 17.69
N THR A 95 3.28 23.02 17.71
CA THR A 95 3.52 23.78 18.95
C THR A 95 2.20 24.32 19.48
N CYS A 96 1.96 24.15 20.78
CA CYS A 96 0.77 24.68 21.46
C CYS A 96 1.16 25.69 22.53
N ARG A 97 0.55 26.87 22.48
CA ARG A 97 0.82 27.97 23.43
C ARG A 97 -0.48 28.57 23.97
N THR A 98 -0.51 28.93 25.24
CA THR A 98 -1.63 29.68 25.80
C THR A 98 -1.68 31.11 25.24
N LEU A 99 -2.86 31.54 24.77
CA LEU A 99 -3.11 32.92 24.33
C LEU A 99 -3.69 33.78 25.46
N GLU A 100 -4.24 33.13 26.48
CA GLU A 100 -4.84 33.68 27.70
C GLU A 100 -4.48 32.80 28.90
N ASP A 101 -4.67 33.28 30.12
CA ASP A 101 -4.56 32.44 31.31
C ASP A 101 -5.55 31.27 31.20
N SER A 102 -5.02 30.05 31.20
CA SER A 102 -5.75 28.86 30.80
C SER A 102 -5.72 27.79 31.88
N VAL A 103 -6.87 27.15 32.10
CA VAL A 103 -7.00 26.01 33.01
C VAL A 103 -7.30 24.77 32.19
N LEU A 104 -6.44 23.76 32.32
CA LEU A 104 -6.51 22.52 31.55
C LEU A 104 -6.71 21.31 32.48
N LEU A 105 -7.41 20.29 31.98
CA LEU A 105 -7.33 18.94 32.53
C LEU A 105 -6.41 18.10 31.67
N THR A 106 -5.54 17.31 32.29
CA THR A 106 -4.70 16.35 31.59
C THR A 106 -5.21 14.94 31.78
N LEU A 107 -5.12 14.14 30.72
CA LEU A 107 -5.35 12.71 30.75
C LEU A 107 -4.12 12.02 30.20
N GLY A 108 -3.43 11.26 31.06
CA GLY A 108 -2.22 10.53 30.69
C GLY A 108 -2.51 9.33 29.79
N ALA A 109 -1.54 8.97 28.95
CA ALA A 109 -1.63 7.81 28.06
C ALA A 109 -1.91 6.52 28.83
N SER A 110 -1.17 6.26 29.92
CA SER A 110 -1.38 5.08 30.78
C SER A 110 -2.81 5.02 31.32
N SER A 111 -3.31 6.14 31.87
CA SER A 111 -4.67 6.22 32.39
C SER A 111 -5.75 6.06 31.31
N PHE A 112 -5.47 6.50 30.08
CA PHE A 112 -6.34 6.27 28.93
C PHE A 112 -6.37 4.79 28.51
N TYR A 113 -5.22 4.12 28.49
CA TYR A 113 -5.14 2.68 28.22
C TYR A 113 -5.77 1.83 29.33
N GLU A 114 -5.57 2.19 30.59
CA GLU A 114 -6.26 1.55 31.72
C GLU A 114 -7.78 1.71 31.63
N LEU A 115 -8.27 2.88 31.18
CA LEU A 115 -9.69 3.10 30.95
C LEU A 115 -10.24 2.19 29.85
N LEU A 116 -9.46 1.98 28.77
CA LEU A 116 -9.80 1.04 27.70
C LEU A 116 -9.91 -0.40 28.20
N GLU A 117 -8.99 -0.83 29.06
CA GLU A 117 -8.97 -2.19 29.62
C GLU A 117 -10.08 -2.42 30.65
N GLN A 118 -10.22 -1.50 31.62
CA GLN A 118 -11.12 -1.70 32.76
C GLN A 118 -12.56 -1.27 32.45
N HIS A 119 -12.75 -0.32 31.53
CA HIS A 119 -14.05 0.28 31.23
C HIS A 119 -14.27 0.52 29.72
N PRO A 120 -14.23 -0.54 28.88
CA PRO A 120 -14.23 -0.42 27.41
C PRO A 120 -15.45 0.32 26.86
N ARG A 121 -16.63 0.19 27.49
CA ARG A 121 -17.85 0.92 27.10
C ARG A 121 -17.72 2.45 27.27
N VAL A 122 -17.03 2.90 28.30
CA VAL A 122 -16.80 4.33 28.56
C VAL A 122 -15.80 4.87 27.55
N ALA A 123 -14.69 4.15 27.34
CA ALA A 123 -13.67 4.53 26.38
C ALA A 123 -14.22 4.60 24.93
N LEU A 124 -15.05 3.64 24.52
CA LEU A 124 -15.68 3.65 23.19
C LEU A 124 -16.55 4.88 22.95
N LYS A 125 -17.32 5.33 23.95
CA LYS A 125 -18.14 6.56 23.83
C LYS A 125 -17.28 7.80 23.63
N ILE A 126 -16.19 7.91 24.40
CA ILE A 126 -15.23 9.02 24.29
C ILE A 126 -14.57 9.02 22.91
N MET A 127 -14.08 7.86 22.46
CA MET A 127 -13.44 7.74 21.15
C MET A 127 -14.39 8.09 20.00
N LYS A 128 -15.64 7.63 20.07
CA LYS A 128 -16.65 7.96 19.05
C LYS A 128 -16.86 9.47 18.92
N ARG A 129 -16.96 10.20 20.04
CA ARG A 129 -17.09 11.66 20.05
C ARG A 129 -15.83 12.35 19.56
N MET A 130 -14.67 11.87 20.01
CA MET A 130 -13.37 12.38 19.61
C MET A 130 -13.18 12.34 18.09
N VAL A 131 -13.47 11.20 17.45
CA VAL A 131 -13.37 11.05 15.98
C VAL A 131 -14.27 12.04 15.24
N GLY A 132 -15.50 12.25 15.72
CA GLY A 132 -16.43 13.22 15.13
C GLY A 132 -15.92 14.66 15.20
N ILE A 133 -15.32 15.07 16.32
CA ILE A 133 -14.77 16.41 16.52
C ILE A 133 -13.54 16.64 15.62
N LEU A 134 -12.62 15.66 15.58
CA LEU A 134 -11.41 15.75 14.76
C LEU A 134 -11.75 15.85 13.26
N SER A 135 -12.76 15.11 12.81
CA SER A 135 -13.21 15.13 11.41
C SER A 135 -13.72 16.51 10.97
N ARG A 136 -14.38 17.27 11.86
CA ARG A 136 -14.86 18.64 11.57
C ARG A 136 -13.74 19.68 11.51
N ARG A 137 -12.67 19.49 12.31
CA ARG A 137 -11.54 20.44 12.34
C ARG A 137 -10.75 20.44 11.02
N LEU A 138 -10.67 19.30 10.33
CA LEU A 138 -9.93 19.13 9.08
C LEU A 138 -10.51 19.91 7.89
N THR A 139 -11.81 20.18 7.87
CA THR A 139 -12.48 20.87 6.76
C THR A 139 -12.32 22.39 6.76
N THR A 140 -11.94 23.01 7.89
CA THR A 140 -11.96 24.49 8.06
C THR A 140 -10.65 25.19 7.66
N THR A 141 -9.51 24.50 7.64
CA THR A 141 -8.18 25.11 7.43
C THR A 141 -7.82 25.36 5.94
N GLY A 142 -8.66 24.95 4.98
CA GLY A 142 -8.34 24.98 3.55
C GLY A 142 -8.40 26.33 2.83
N SER A 143 -8.99 27.40 3.40
CA SER A 143 -9.33 28.61 2.63
C SER A 143 -8.29 29.74 2.62
N LEU A 144 -7.30 29.76 3.53
CA LEU A 144 -6.40 30.91 3.71
C LEU A 144 -5.26 31.05 2.67
N LEU A 145 -4.94 29.98 1.94
CA LEU A 145 -3.80 29.95 1.00
C LEU A 145 -4.09 30.61 -0.35
N SER A 146 -5.38 30.82 -0.70
CA SER A 146 -5.76 31.34 -2.01
C SER A 146 -5.59 32.85 -2.17
N ASP A 147 -5.54 33.62 -1.08
CA ASP A 147 -5.62 35.09 -1.15
C ASP A 147 -4.27 35.82 -1.31
N MET A 148 -3.13 35.16 -1.05
CA MET A 148 -1.80 35.82 -1.03
C MET A 148 -1.13 36.00 -2.40
N VAL A 149 -1.57 35.30 -3.44
CA VAL A 149 -0.85 35.23 -4.74
C VAL A 149 -1.10 36.45 -5.66
N ARG A 150 -2.08 37.30 -5.35
CA ARG A 150 -2.64 38.28 -6.31
C ARG A 150 -1.89 39.62 -6.50
N TRP A 151 -0.83 39.94 -5.74
CA TRP A 151 -0.36 41.35 -5.60
C TRP A 151 0.93 41.77 -6.35
N GLY A 152 1.52 40.98 -7.27
CA GLY A 152 2.94 41.17 -7.69
C GLY A 152 3.30 41.51 -9.16
N GLU A 153 2.41 41.87 -10.07
CA GLU A 153 2.69 41.76 -11.54
C GLU A 153 3.40 42.93 -12.27
N GLY A 154 3.50 44.15 -11.71
CA GLY A 154 3.90 45.34 -12.49
C GLY A 154 5.38 45.45 -12.90
N ALA A 155 6.32 44.84 -12.16
CA ALA A 155 7.76 45.06 -12.34
C ALA A 155 8.44 44.07 -13.32
N ARG A 156 7.76 42.98 -13.72
CA ARG A 156 8.40 41.78 -14.30
C ARG A 156 8.65 41.83 -15.82
N LYS A 157 8.02 42.75 -16.56
CA LYS A 157 8.01 42.73 -18.04
C LYS A 157 9.34 43.07 -18.75
N ARG A 158 10.39 43.56 -18.06
CA ARG A 158 11.68 43.94 -18.69
C ARG A 158 12.85 42.96 -18.49
N ALA A 159 12.62 41.79 -17.88
CA ALA A 159 13.70 40.89 -17.41
C ALA A 159 13.68 39.45 -17.98
N VAL A 160 12.91 39.18 -19.05
CA VAL A 160 12.46 37.80 -19.39
C VAL A 160 12.88 37.24 -20.76
N ILE A 161 13.51 38.04 -21.64
CA ILE A 161 13.92 37.63 -23.00
C ILE A 161 15.45 37.50 -23.10
N ASP A 162 15.93 36.52 -23.88
CA ASP A 162 17.32 36.38 -24.33
C ASP A 162 17.56 37.26 -25.57
N GLU A 163 18.40 38.28 -25.46
CA GLU A 163 18.60 39.27 -26.54
C GLU A 163 19.25 38.69 -27.80
N PHE A 164 19.95 37.56 -27.66
CA PHE A 164 20.66 36.93 -28.77
C PHE A 164 19.72 36.15 -29.70
N THR A 165 18.85 35.32 -29.15
CA THR A 165 17.91 34.47 -29.92
C THR A 165 16.50 35.05 -30.02
N GLY A 166 16.20 36.05 -29.17
CA GLY A 166 14.88 36.60 -28.95
C GLY A 166 13.89 35.64 -28.29
N LEU A 167 14.35 34.44 -27.86
CA LEU A 167 13.55 33.48 -27.11
C LEU A 167 13.47 33.90 -25.64
N TYR A 168 12.68 33.21 -24.81
CA TYR A 168 12.71 33.47 -23.37
C TYR A 168 14.07 33.08 -22.77
N ASN A 169 14.48 33.79 -21.72
CA ASN A 169 15.70 33.43 -21.00
C ASN A 169 15.44 32.32 -19.96
N ARG A 170 16.52 31.67 -19.50
CA ARG A 170 16.46 30.62 -18.47
C ARG A 170 15.68 31.03 -17.22
N ARG A 171 15.83 32.29 -16.77
CA ARG A 171 15.13 32.77 -15.57
C ARG A 171 13.62 32.74 -15.74
N PHE A 172 13.11 33.18 -16.89
CA PHE A 172 11.68 33.13 -17.18
C PHE A 172 11.17 31.68 -17.27
N LEU A 173 11.94 30.80 -17.90
CA LEU A 173 11.61 29.37 -17.97
C LEU A 173 11.49 28.74 -16.57
N ASP A 174 12.46 29.00 -15.70
CA ASP A 174 12.48 28.50 -14.32
C ASP A 174 11.26 29.00 -13.51
N GLU A 175 10.81 30.23 -13.73
CA GLU A 175 9.61 30.75 -13.09
C GLU A 175 8.32 30.19 -13.72
N ALA A 176 8.27 30.08 -15.06
CA ALA A 176 7.07 29.68 -15.79
C ALA A 176 6.73 28.21 -15.61
N ILE A 177 7.73 27.32 -15.50
CA ILE A 177 7.51 25.87 -15.39
C ILE A 177 6.66 25.52 -14.15
N HIS A 178 6.90 26.16 -13.01
CA HIS A 178 6.11 25.92 -11.80
C HIS A 178 4.65 26.35 -11.97
N THR A 179 4.41 27.50 -12.60
CA THR A 179 3.06 27.99 -12.87
C THR A 179 2.32 27.10 -13.86
N GLN A 180 2.99 26.69 -14.95
CA GLN A 180 2.37 25.88 -16.00
C GLN A 180 2.08 24.45 -15.53
N VAL A 181 2.99 23.84 -14.75
CA VAL A 181 2.74 22.53 -14.13
C VAL A 181 1.59 22.61 -13.12
N ALA A 182 1.58 23.62 -12.25
CA ALA A 182 0.47 23.80 -11.31
C ALA A 182 -0.87 23.99 -12.03
N HIS A 183 -0.87 24.76 -13.12
CA HIS A 183 -2.04 24.96 -13.97
C HIS A 183 -2.52 23.63 -14.56
N ALA A 184 -1.67 22.91 -15.29
CA ALA A 184 -1.97 21.63 -15.91
C ALA A 184 -2.51 20.57 -14.92
N LEU A 185 -1.92 20.51 -13.71
CA LEU A 185 -2.41 19.62 -12.65
C LEU A 185 -3.79 20.03 -12.11
N SER A 186 -4.05 21.34 -11.99
CA SER A 186 -5.33 21.86 -11.50
C SER A 186 -6.46 21.74 -12.52
N THR A 187 -6.16 21.87 -13.82
CA THR A 187 -7.12 21.79 -14.93
C THR A 187 -7.20 20.41 -15.56
N GLN A 188 -6.37 19.47 -15.10
CA GLN A 188 -6.22 18.12 -15.65
C GLN A 188 -5.88 18.13 -17.16
N THR A 189 -5.15 19.14 -17.63
CA THR A 189 -4.66 19.19 -19.02
C THR A 189 -3.24 18.65 -19.13
N SER A 190 -2.85 18.21 -20.34
CA SER A 190 -1.50 17.70 -20.58
C SER A 190 -0.50 18.83 -20.74
N LEU A 191 0.74 18.61 -20.30
CA LEU A 191 1.83 19.55 -20.50
C LEU A 191 3.09 18.78 -20.83
N SER A 192 3.83 19.20 -21.84
CA SER A 192 5.10 18.57 -22.22
C SER A 192 6.27 19.52 -22.02
N LEU A 193 7.34 19.01 -21.42
CA LEU A 193 8.64 19.65 -21.30
C LEU A 193 9.59 19.01 -22.32
N VAL A 194 10.26 19.84 -23.10
CA VAL A 194 11.22 19.40 -24.12
C VAL A 194 12.57 20.04 -23.82
N MET A 195 13.64 19.25 -23.81
CA MET A 195 15.02 19.69 -23.68
C MET A 195 15.78 19.34 -24.97
N VAL A 196 16.51 20.31 -25.50
CA VAL A 196 17.16 20.25 -26.82
C VAL A 196 18.63 20.64 -26.67
N ASP A 197 19.50 19.87 -27.30
CA ASP A 197 20.94 20.11 -27.36
C ASP A 197 21.41 19.97 -28.82
N LEU A 198 22.10 20.97 -29.36
CA LEU A 198 22.60 20.91 -30.73
C LEU A 198 23.79 19.95 -30.82
N ASP A 199 23.67 18.93 -31.66
CA ASP A 199 24.66 17.87 -31.72
C ASP A 199 26.01 18.39 -32.22
N ARG A 200 27.08 18.07 -31.47
CA ARG A 200 28.46 18.41 -31.83
C ARG A 200 28.71 19.90 -32.04
N PHE A 201 27.89 20.78 -31.45
CA PHE A 201 28.04 22.22 -31.58
C PHE A 201 29.46 22.69 -31.22
N GLY A 202 30.03 22.17 -30.13
CA GLY A 202 31.40 22.47 -29.73
C GLY A 202 32.47 22.07 -30.77
N GLU A 203 32.25 21.00 -31.55
CA GLU A 203 33.14 20.63 -32.67
C GLU A 203 32.97 21.61 -33.83
N LEU A 204 31.73 21.90 -34.23
CA LEU A 204 31.43 22.86 -35.30
C LEU A 204 32.00 24.24 -34.99
N ASN A 205 31.86 24.70 -33.74
CA ASN A 205 32.36 25.99 -33.29
C ASN A 205 33.90 26.07 -33.32
N ARG A 206 34.59 24.96 -33.01
CA ARG A 206 36.06 24.86 -33.13
C ARG A 206 36.54 24.79 -34.57
N THR A 207 35.80 24.13 -35.46
CA THR A 207 36.19 23.93 -36.86
C THR A 207 35.92 25.16 -37.72
N TYR A 208 34.79 25.83 -37.51
CA TYR A 208 34.31 26.92 -38.39
C TYR A 208 34.30 28.30 -37.73
N GLY A 209 34.63 28.38 -36.44
CA GLY A 209 34.76 29.62 -35.69
C GLY A 209 33.45 30.12 -35.06
N GLN A 210 33.60 31.06 -34.12
CA GLN A 210 32.52 31.55 -33.27
C GLN A 210 31.37 32.20 -34.06
N GLU A 211 31.68 32.99 -35.08
CA GLU A 211 30.66 33.66 -35.91
C GLU A 211 29.76 32.66 -36.65
N PHE A 212 30.32 31.53 -37.07
CA PHE A 212 29.53 30.47 -37.69
C PHE A 212 28.70 29.72 -36.64
N GLY A 213 29.25 29.45 -35.45
CA GLY A 213 28.50 28.89 -34.32
C GLY A 213 27.29 29.75 -33.94
N ASP A 214 27.47 31.07 -33.87
CA ASP A 214 26.42 32.04 -33.63
C ASP A 214 25.32 31.97 -34.70
N THR A 215 25.72 31.81 -35.97
CA THR A 215 24.78 31.61 -37.09
C THR A 215 23.97 30.33 -36.91
N LEU A 216 24.59 29.22 -36.49
CA LEU A 216 23.89 27.95 -36.24
C LEU A 216 22.81 28.10 -35.15
N ILE A 217 23.11 28.81 -34.06
CA ILE A 217 22.16 29.08 -32.97
C ILE A 217 20.97 29.92 -33.45
N LEU A 218 21.24 30.94 -34.27
CA LEU A 218 20.20 31.81 -34.82
C LEU A 218 19.29 31.06 -35.80
N GLU A 219 19.84 30.25 -36.70
CA GLU A 219 19.06 29.44 -37.64
C GLU A 219 18.25 28.35 -36.92
N ALA A 220 18.82 27.69 -35.90
CA ALA A 220 18.06 26.76 -35.04
C ALA A 220 16.89 27.46 -34.34
N SER A 221 17.11 28.66 -33.82
CA SER A 221 16.07 29.46 -33.16
C SER A 221 14.91 29.82 -34.10
N LYS A 222 15.20 30.08 -35.39
CA LYS A 222 14.16 30.29 -36.41
C LYS A 222 13.36 29.01 -36.66
N VAL A 223 14.04 27.86 -36.75
CA VAL A 223 13.38 26.55 -36.91
C VAL A 223 12.44 26.27 -35.75
N PHE A 224 12.86 26.54 -34.51
CA PHE A 224 12.01 26.35 -33.32
C PHE A 224 10.75 27.21 -33.40
N ARG A 225 10.87 28.51 -33.71
CA ARG A 225 9.71 29.40 -33.87
C ARG A 225 8.75 28.97 -34.98
N SER A 226 9.26 28.34 -36.04
CA SER A 226 8.43 27.86 -37.15
C SER A 226 7.73 26.53 -36.85
N THR A 227 8.27 25.73 -35.92
CA THR A 227 7.74 24.40 -35.60
C THR A 227 6.75 24.44 -34.43
N PHE A 228 7.00 25.29 -33.42
CA PHE A 228 6.17 25.41 -32.22
C PHE A 228 5.21 26.62 -32.30
N ARG A 229 4.14 26.59 -31.50
CA ARG A 229 3.05 27.58 -31.51
C ARG A 229 3.42 28.83 -30.71
N GLU A 230 2.71 29.94 -30.93
CA GLU A 230 2.89 31.16 -30.12
C GLU A 230 2.59 30.96 -28.62
N ALA A 231 1.70 30.02 -28.29
CA ALA A 231 1.36 29.68 -26.90
C ALA A 231 2.46 28.84 -26.20
N ASP A 232 3.39 28.26 -26.97
CA ASP A 232 4.48 27.45 -26.43
C ASP A 232 5.60 28.37 -25.91
N ILE A 233 6.18 28.03 -24.76
CA ILE A 233 7.24 28.81 -24.13
C ILE A 233 8.57 28.26 -24.61
N LEU A 234 9.20 28.95 -25.55
CA LEU A 234 10.51 28.58 -26.08
C LEU A 234 11.61 29.37 -25.36
N ALA A 235 12.56 28.69 -24.71
CA ALA A 235 13.63 29.34 -23.99
C ALA A 235 15.03 28.81 -24.37
N ARG A 236 16.03 29.70 -24.37
CA ARG A 236 17.43 29.31 -24.40
C ARG A 236 17.92 29.09 -22.97
N TYR A 237 18.37 27.88 -22.67
CA TYR A 237 18.81 27.51 -21.34
C TYR A 237 20.26 27.97 -21.08
N GLY A 238 21.12 27.87 -22.09
CA GLY A 238 22.49 28.39 -22.11
C GLY A 238 23.30 27.77 -23.26
N GLY A 239 24.26 28.49 -23.82
CA GLY A 239 25.09 27.95 -24.91
C GLY A 239 24.24 27.49 -26.10
N ASP A 240 24.34 26.21 -26.42
CA ASP A 240 23.60 25.46 -27.46
C ASP A 240 22.42 24.63 -26.92
N GLU A 241 22.06 24.82 -25.64
CA GLU A 241 20.96 24.14 -24.97
C GLU A 241 19.69 25.00 -24.97
N PHE A 242 18.55 24.37 -25.28
CA PHE A 242 17.23 24.99 -25.30
C PHE A 242 16.23 24.13 -24.54
N THR A 243 15.21 24.78 -23.96
CA THR A 243 14.14 24.10 -23.24
C THR A 243 12.80 24.73 -23.56
N PHE A 244 11.81 23.90 -23.88
CA PHE A 244 10.49 24.32 -24.29
C PHE A 244 9.43 23.77 -23.35
N ILE A 245 8.45 24.59 -22.99
CA ILE A 245 7.24 24.17 -22.29
C ILE A 245 6.09 24.25 -23.30
N LEU A 246 5.39 23.14 -23.49
CA LEU A 246 4.26 23.00 -24.41
C LEU A 246 2.98 22.79 -23.59
N PRO A 247 2.25 23.87 -23.25
CA PRO A 247 0.95 23.76 -22.57
C PRO A 247 -0.05 22.99 -23.44
N ASP A 248 -0.99 22.32 -22.80
CA ASP A 248 -2.08 21.56 -23.43
C ASP A 248 -1.60 20.61 -24.54
N THR A 249 -0.46 19.95 -24.30
CA THR A 249 0.22 19.08 -25.28
C THR A 249 0.61 17.76 -24.64
N ASP A 250 0.05 16.66 -25.15
CA ASP A 250 0.39 15.30 -24.74
C ASP A 250 1.75 14.83 -25.30
N ALA A 251 2.20 13.66 -24.84
CA ALA A 251 3.51 13.12 -25.18
C ALA A 251 3.64 12.78 -26.66
N GLU A 252 2.59 12.25 -27.28
CA GLU A 252 2.52 11.86 -28.68
C GLU A 252 2.64 13.07 -29.61
N THR A 253 1.87 14.13 -29.31
CA THR A 253 1.89 15.38 -30.06
C THR A 253 3.23 16.08 -29.89
N ALA A 254 3.75 16.14 -28.66
CA ALA A 254 5.07 16.69 -28.39
C ALA A 254 6.17 15.93 -29.14
N LEU A 255 6.14 14.60 -29.12
CA LEU A 255 7.11 13.78 -29.86
C LEU A 255 7.05 14.07 -31.36
N THR A 256 5.85 14.21 -31.93
CA THR A 256 5.66 14.55 -33.35
C THR A 256 6.27 15.91 -33.70
N LEU A 257 6.09 16.92 -32.85
CA LEU A 257 6.70 18.25 -33.01
C LEU A 257 8.22 18.20 -32.93
N CYS A 258 8.76 17.42 -31.98
CA CYS A 258 10.20 17.24 -31.83
C CYS A 258 10.81 16.51 -33.04
N GLN A 259 10.14 15.48 -33.58
CA GLN A 259 10.56 14.79 -34.80
C GLN A 259 10.58 15.71 -36.02
N LYS A 260 9.57 16.57 -36.17
CA LYS A 260 9.55 17.62 -37.21
C LYS A 260 10.70 18.61 -37.05
N THR A 261 11.01 18.98 -35.80
CA THR A 261 12.15 19.85 -35.49
C THR A 261 13.47 19.21 -35.91
N ASN A 262 13.68 17.92 -35.60
CA ASN A 262 14.86 17.16 -36.05
C ASN A 262 14.99 17.17 -37.58
N GLU A 263 13.90 16.94 -38.30
CA GLU A 263 13.89 16.94 -39.75
C GLU A 263 14.23 18.31 -40.33
N ALA A 264 13.58 19.37 -39.83
CA ALA A 264 13.80 20.74 -40.27
C ALA A 264 15.26 21.19 -40.05
N LEU A 265 15.83 20.92 -38.88
CA LEU A 265 17.25 21.22 -38.59
C LEU A 265 18.19 20.50 -39.57
N ARG A 266 17.94 19.21 -39.82
CA ARG A 266 18.76 18.38 -40.74
C ARG A 266 18.74 18.91 -42.18
N THR A 267 17.64 19.54 -42.59
CA THR A 267 17.48 20.11 -43.94
C THR A 267 18.06 21.51 -44.11
N LEU A 268 18.54 22.15 -43.04
CA LEU A 268 19.20 23.45 -43.15
C LEU A 268 20.45 23.34 -44.04
N SER A 269 20.55 24.27 -44.98
CA SER A 269 21.72 24.42 -45.86
C SER A 269 22.42 25.73 -45.56
N PHE A 270 23.73 25.66 -45.34
CA PHE A 270 24.56 26.83 -45.11
C PHE A 270 25.35 27.15 -46.38
N PRO A 271 25.09 28.25 -47.10
CA PRO A 271 25.71 28.52 -48.41
C PRO A 271 27.24 28.56 -48.38
N ASN A 272 27.82 29.03 -47.28
CA ASN A 272 29.27 29.10 -47.10
C ASN A 272 29.89 27.76 -46.66
N HIS A 273 29.07 26.81 -46.21
CA HIS A 273 29.47 25.50 -45.68
C HIS A 273 28.43 24.42 -46.04
N PRO A 274 28.25 24.08 -47.33
CA PRO A 274 27.20 23.18 -47.81
C PRO A 274 27.34 21.73 -47.31
N GLU A 275 28.51 21.35 -46.80
CA GLU A 275 28.81 20.06 -46.16
C GLU A 275 28.25 19.95 -44.73
N VAL A 276 27.99 21.07 -44.06
CA VAL A 276 27.52 21.08 -42.67
C VAL A 276 26.06 20.64 -42.61
N ARG A 277 25.77 19.71 -41.69
CA ARG A 277 24.41 19.29 -41.35
C ARG A 277 24.22 19.51 -39.85
N LEU A 278 23.32 20.43 -39.51
CA LEU A 278 22.97 20.71 -38.12
C LEU A 278 21.92 19.68 -37.66
N THR A 279 22.18 18.98 -36.56
CA THR A 279 21.22 18.07 -35.93
C THR A 279 21.11 18.39 -34.45
N ALA A 280 20.09 17.84 -33.78
CA ALA A 280 19.90 18.00 -32.36
C ALA A 280 19.48 16.69 -31.69
N SER A 281 19.89 16.52 -30.44
CA SER A 281 19.35 15.52 -29.54
C SER A 281 18.23 16.16 -28.73
N ILE A 282 17.07 15.48 -28.65
CA ILE A 282 15.87 16.01 -27.99
C ILE A 282 15.34 14.98 -26.99
N GLY A 283 15.23 15.38 -25.73
CA GLY A 283 14.50 14.64 -24.70
C GLY A 283 13.19 15.33 -24.38
N LEU A 284 12.10 14.57 -24.21
CA LEU A 284 10.82 15.16 -23.79
C LEU A 284 10.18 14.36 -22.67
N ALA A 285 9.49 15.00 -21.74
CA ALA A 285 8.63 14.34 -20.76
C ALA A 285 7.30 15.08 -20.65
N SER A 286 6.25 14.41 -20.20
CA SER A 286 4.89 14.95 -20.25
C SER A 286 4.11 14.64 -18.99
N LEU A 287 3.30 15.58 -18.53
CA LEU A 287 2.30 15.39 -17.49
C LEU A 287 0.98 14.91 -18.10
N PRO A 288 0.26 13.98 -17.45
CA PRO A 288 0.66 13.21 -16.25
C PRO A 288 1.45 11.93 -16.59
N ARG A 289 1.75 11.68 -17.87
CA ARG A 289 2.24 10.38 -18.38
C ARG A 289 3.59 9.96 -17.79
N HIS A 290 4.54 10.87 -17.73
CA HIS A 290 5.93 10.59 -17.35
C HIS A 290 6.30 11.16 -15.98
N ALA A 291 5.52 12.12 -15.45
CA ALA A 291 5.83 12.82 -14.22
C ALA A 291 4.58 13.40 -13.54
N ARG A 292 4.72 13.82 -12.28
CA ARG A 292 3.66 14.49 -11.49
C ARG A 292 4.12 15.77 -10.79
N THR A 293 5.42 16.06 -10.82
CA THR A 293 6.02 17.27 -10.24
C THR A 293 6.96 17.92 -11.25
N VAL A 294 7.36 19.17 -10.98
CA VAL A 294 8.34 19.87 -11.84
C VAL A 294 9.68 19.15 -11.85
N GLU A 295 10.11 18.66 -10.70
CA GLU A 295 11.41 17.99 -10.51
C GLU A 295 11.44 16.68 -11.28
N THR A 296 10.40 15.85 -11.12
CA THR A 296 10.28 14.58 -11.85
C THR A 296 10.12 14.80 -13.35
N LEU A 297 9.41 15.84 -13.78
CA LEU A 297 9.26 16.19 -15.20
C LEU A 297 10.60 16.57 -15.83
N ARG A 298 11.41 17.38 -15.12
CA ARG A 298 12.76 17.77 -15.55
C ARG A 298 13.70 16.58 -15.62
N GLU A 299 13.72 15.77 -14.56
CA GLU A 299 14.57 14.58 -14.49
C GLU A 299 14.28 13.60 -15.64
N GLN A 300 13.00 13.37 -15.95
CA GLN A 300 12.59 12.47 -17.02
C GLN A 300 12.94 13.01 -18.40
N ALA A 301 12.77 14.31 -18.63
CA ALA A 301 13.17 14.96 -19.89
C ALA A 301 14.70 14.93 -20.08
N ASP A 302 15.47 15.16 -19.02
CA ASP A 302 16.93 15.12 -19.03
C ASP A 302 17.47 13.71 -19.31
N LYS A 303 16.95 12.69 -18.60
CA LYS A 303 17.29 11.28 -18.88
C LYS A 303 16.96 10.90 -20.33
N ALA A 304 15.84 11.38 -20.86
CA ALA A 304 15.44 11.15 -22.25
C ALA A 304 16.37 11.86 -23.25
N LEU A 305 16.86 13.06 -22.91
CA LEU A 305 17.86 13.77 -23.72
C LEU A 305 19.20 13.04 -23.72
N TYR A 306 19.64 12.57 -22.56
CA TYR A 306 20.85 11.74 -22.43
C TYR A 306 20.74 10.47 -23.29
N ARG A 307 19.59 9.79 -23.25
CA ARG A 307 19.30 8.64 -24.10
C ARG A 307 19.37 8.98 -25.59
N ALA A 308 18.83 10.12 -26.01
CA ALA A 308 18.93 10.56 -27.40
C ALA A 308 20.40 10.73 -27.84
N LYS A 309 21.27 11.24 -26.94
CA LYS A 309 22.72 11.38 -27.18
C LYS A 309 23.42 10.02 -27.31
N GLU A 310 23.09 9.07 -26.44
CA GLU A 310 23.71 7.73 -26.42
C GLU A 310 23.25 6.83 -27.57
N GLU A 311 21.98 6.92 -27.97
CA GLU A 311 21.44 6.07 -29.05
C GLU A 311 21.84 6.53 -30.47
N GLY A 312 22.79 7.46 -30.58
CA GLY A 312 23.36 7.90 -31.86
C GLY A 312 22.93 9.29 -32.32
N ARG A 313 22.36 10.12 -31.43
CA ARG A 313 22.00 11.53 -31.68
C ARG A 313 20.98 11.71 -32.81
N ASN A 314 20.73 12.97 -33.22
CA ASN A 314 19.79 13.35 -34.27
C ASN A 314 18.40 12.70 -34.12
N ARG A 315 17.86 12.76 -32.90
CA ARG A 315 16.59 12.10 -32.59
C ARG A 315 15.89 12.75 -31.41
N SER A 316 14.61 12.42 -31.32
CA SER A 316 13.74 12.74 -30.20
C SER A 316 13.41 11.46 -29.43
N CYS A 317 13.60 11.48 -28.12
CA CYS A 317 13.30 10.36 -27.23
C CYS A 317 12.31 10.80 -26.14
N PRO A 318 11.21 10.06 -25.93
CA PRO A 318 10.45 10.12 -24.68
C PRO A 318 11.04 9.14 -23.64
N PRO A 319 10.71 9.30 -22.35
CA PRO A 319 10.91 8.28 -21.34
C PRO A 319 10.34 6.94 -21.80
N PRO A 320 11.07 5.84 -21.62
CA PRO A 320 10.47 4.51 -21.73
C PRO A 320 9.40 4.35 -20.63
N SER A 321 8.55 3.32 -20.75
CA SER A 321 7.61 2.96 -19.67
C SER A 321 8.32 2.65 -18.34
N ARG A 322 9.60 2.27 -18.40
CA ARG A 322 10.48 2.07 -17.23
C ARG A 322 11.95 2.21 -17.63
N TRP A 323 12.79 2.83 -16.79
CA TRP A 323 14.22 2.92 -17.05
C TRP A 323 14.93 1.59 -16.72
N PRO A 324 15.86 1.11 -17.56
CA PRO A 324 16.69 -0.05 -17.22
C PRO A 324 17.52 0.22 -15.95
N GLY A 325 17.38 -0.63 -14.93
CA GLY A 325 18.14 -0.52 -13.67
C GLY A 325 17.53 0.36 -12.57
N GLU A 326 16.32 0.91 -12.79
CA GLU A 326 15.61 1.67 -11.77
C GLU A 326 15.20 0.77 -10.60
N LYS A 327 15.79 1.00 -9.41
CA LYS A 327 15.41 0.32 -8.17
C LYS A 327 13.95 0.65 -7.87
N ARG A 328 13.14 -0.38 -7.61
CA ARG A 328 11.74 -0.15 -7.21
C ARG A 328 11.71 0.59 -5.89
N GLU A 329 10.80 1.56 -5.78
CA GLU A 329 10.48 2.14 -4.48
C GLU A 329 9.96 1.03 -3.56
N ILE A 330 10.68 0.86 -2.46
CA ILE A 330 10.36 -0.13 -1.43
C ILE A 330 9.17 0.40 -0.65
N LYS A 331 8.26 -0.51 -0.29
CA LYS A 331 7.13 -0.18 0.58
C LYS A 331 7.62 0.30 1.92
N VAL A 332 7.12 1.45 2.35
CA VAL A 332 7.42 2.02 3.67
C VAL A 332 6.11 2.33 4.41
N GLU A 333 6.14 2.18 5.73
CA GLU A 333 5.02 2.59 6.59
C GLU A 333 4.68 4.06 6.34
N ILE A 334 3.40 4.36 6.16
CA ILE A 334 2.96 5.75 5.95
C ILE A 334 3.30 6.56 7.22
N PRO A 335 4.16 7.60 7.10
CA PRO A 335 4.84 8.18 8.25
C PRO A 335 3.94 8.99 9.19
N THR A 336 2.79 9.45 8.70
CA THR A 336 1.86 10.26 9.50
C THR A 336 0.41 9.93 9.17
N LEU A 337 -0.49 10.07 10.16
CA LEU A 337 -1.93 9.94 9.90
C LEU A 337 -2.46 11.00 8.94
N ARG A 338 -1.84 12.19 8.89
CA ARG A 338 -2.20 13.20 7.87
C ARG A 338 -1.95 12.66 6.46
N ALA A 339 -0.81 12.02 6.21
CA ALA A 339 -0.53 11.37 4.94
C ALA A 339 -1.50 10.21 4.69
N LYS A 340 -1.74 9.36 5.68
CA LYS A 340 -2.70 8.24 5.58
C LYS A 340 -4.12 8.71 5.27
N ASN A 341 -4.58 9.77 5.92
CA ASN A 341 -5.89 10.38 5.68
C ASN A 341 -5.99 11.00 4.29
N ARG A 342 -4.91 11.62 3.78
CA ARG A 342 -4.89 12.13 2.39
C ARG A 342 -5.04 11.00 1.38
N ILE A 343 -4.31 9.90 1.57
CA ILE A 343 -4.40 8.72 0.69
C ILE A 343 -5.82 8.13 0.75
N ILE A 344 -6.36 7.95 1.95
CA ILE A 344 -7.74 7.48 2.15
C ILE A 344 -8.74 8.41 1.45
N GLU A 345 -8.57 9.73 1.57
CA GLU A 345 -9.43 10.69 0.88
C GLU A 345 -9.31 10.55 -0.63
N SER A 346 -8.10 10.45 -1.18
CA SER A 346 -7.89 10.19 -2.62
C SER A 346 -8.62 8.93 -3.09
N ILE A 347 -8.53 7.83 -2.32
CA ILE A 347 -9.25 6.58 -2.63
C ILE A 347 -10.76 6.78 -2.60
N ILE A 348 -11.30 7.46 -1.57
CA ILE A 348 -12.73 7.76 -1.47
C ILE A 348 -13.18 8.60 -2.67
N GLN A 349 -12.39 9.57 -3.11
CA GLN A 349 -12.72 10.39 -4.28
C GLN A 349 -12.82 9.56 -5.56
N GLU A 350 -11.95 8.57 -5.76
CA GLU A 350 -12.06 7.64 -6.90
C GLU A 350 -13.32 6.78 -6.78
N ILE A 351 -13.65 6.25 -5.59
CA ILE A 351 -14.90 5.51 -5.33
C ILE A 351 -16.11 6.36 -5.71
N VAL A 352 -16.12 7.65 -5.39
CA VAL A 352 -17.24 8.55 -5.68
C VAL A 352 -17.37 8.83 -7.18
N HIS A 353 -16.26 9.16 -7.86
CA HIS A 353 -16.29 9.74 -9.20
C HIS A 353 -16.08 8.76 -10.35
N LYS A 354 -15.56 7.56 -10.09
CA LYS A 354 -15.32 6.54 -11.11
C LYS A 354 -16.41 5.50 -11.09
N GLU A 355 -16.69 4.90 -12.24
CA GLU A 355 -17.83 3.99 -12.44
C GLU A 355 -17.40 2.52 -12.55
N SER A 356 -16.22 2.25 -13.11
CA SER A 356 -15.76 0.90 -13.41
C SER A 356 -14.42 0.57 -12.74
N PHE A 357 -14.39 -0.53 -11.99
CA PHE A 357 -13.27 -0.98 -11.18
C PHE A 357 -12.89 -2.41 -11.53
N LEU A 358 -11.59 -2.65 -11.67
CA LEU A 358 -11.00 -3.98 -11.74
C LEU A 358 -10.22 -4.23 -10.45
N LEU A 359 -10.53 -5.31 -9.74
CA LEU A 359 -9.85 -5.71 -8.51
C LEU A 359 -8.95 -6.90 -8.81
N ILE A 360 -7.68 -6.81 -8.43
CA ILE A 360 -6.66 -7.85 -8.64
C ILE A 360 -5.85 -8.07 -7.36
N GLY A 361 -5.52 -9.34 -7.09
CA GLY A 361 -4.70 -9.75 -5.96
C GLY A 361 -3.38 -10.35 -6.41
N HIS A 362 -2.74 -11.14 -5.55
CA HIS A 362 -1.56 -11.91 -5.92
C HIS A 362 -1.91 -13.25 -6.60
N ARG A 363 -0.99 -13.77 -7.42
CA ARG A 363 -1.19 -14.98 -8.28
C ARG A 363 -1.61 -16.25 -7.55
N ASN A 364 -1.29 -16.37 -6.27
CA ASN A 364 -1.54 -17.58 -5.49
C ASN A 364 -2.39 -17.23 -4.27
N PRO A 365 -3.63 -16.76 -4.49
CA PRO A 365 -4.39 -15.98 -3.51
C PRO A 365 -4.71 -16.80 -2.26
N ASP A 366 -4.38 -16.24 -1.10
CA ASP A 366 -4.71 -16.82 0.20
C ASP A 366 -6.06 -16.29 0.74
N GLU A 367 -6.35 -16.59 2.01
CA GLU A 367 -7.59 -16.16 2.66
C GLU A 367 -7.75 -14.63 2.71
N ASP A 368 -6.69 -13.85 2.96
CA ASP A 368 -6.77 -12.39 3.03
C ASP A 368 -6.86 -11.74 1.65
N CYS A 369 -6.13 -12.29 0.67
CA CYS A 369 -6.23 -11.84 -0.71
C CYS A 369 -7.65 -11.99 -1.26
N ILE A 370 -8.26 -13.17 -1.15
CA ILE A 370 -9.65 -13.37 -1.62
C ILE A 370 -10.64 -12.55 -0.79
N ALA A 371 -10.49 -12.54 0.53
CA ALA A 371 -11.37 -11.78 1.42
C ALA A 371 -11.33 -10.27 1.13
N SER A 372 -10.15 -9.71 0.88
CA SER A 372 -9.96 -8.29 0.59
C SER A 372 -10.56 -7.92 -0.76
N LEU A 373 -10.39 -8.75 -1.81
CA LEU A 373 -11.05 -8.59 -3.11
C LEU A 373 -12.57 -8.55 -2.96
N VAL A 374 -13.16 -9.52 -2.24
CA VAL A 374 -14.60 -9.59 -2.02
C VAL A 374 -15.10 -8.43 -1.14
N ALA A 375 -14.39 -8.10 -0.06
CA ALA A 375 -14.77 -6.99 0.81
C ALA A 375 -14.78 -5.66 0.04
N PHE A 376 -13.70 -5.34 -0.68
CA PHE A 376 -13.64 -4.11 -1.46
C PHE A 376 -14.68 -4.09 -2.59
N GLY A 377 -14.93 -5.23 -3.24
CA GLY A 377 -15.99 -5.34 -4.24
C GLY A 377 -17.39 -5.09 -3.68
N LEU A 378 -17.69 -5.62 -2.49
CA LEU A 378 -18.95 -5.34 -1.78
C LEU A 378 -19.08 -3.86 -1.38
N LEU A 379 -17.97 -3.24 -0.97
CA LEU A 379 -17.93 -1.82 -0.66
C LEU A 379 -18.27 -0.98 -1.90
N LEU A 380 -17.62 -1.26 -3.04
CA LEU A 380 -17.90 -0.60 -4.32
C LEU A 380 -19.34 -0.84 -4.79
N GLY A 381 -19.86 -2.06 -4.60
CA GLY A 381 -21.25 -2.40 -4.91
C GLY A 381 -22.27 -1.54 -4.16
N LYS A 382 -21.97 -1.09 -2.92
CA LYS A 382 -22.83 -0.14 -2.19
C LYS A 382 -22.94 1.21 -2.88
N PHE A 383 -21.92 1.62 -3.62
CA PHE A 383 -21.91 2.84 -4.43
C PHE A 383 -22.40 2.60 -5.86
N SER A 384 -23.00 1.44 -6.14
CA SER A 384 -23.53 1.04 -7.46
C SER A 384 -22.47 1.04 -8.57
N LYS A 385 -21.23 0.70 -8.23
CA LYS A 385 -20.11 0.66 -9.18
C LYS A 385 -20.04 -0.66 -9.93
N GLN A 386 -19.54 -0.63 -11.17
CA GLN A 386 -19.24 -1.84 -11.93
C GLN A 386 -17.93 -2.43 -11.42
N VAL A 387 -18.00 -3.64 -10.88
CA VAL A 387 -16.86 -4.33 -10.27
C VAL A 387 -16.59 -5.63 -10.99
N VAL A 388 -15.35 -5.79 -11.45
CA VAL A 388 -14.80 -7.05 -11.93
C VAL A 388 -13.68 -7.46 -10.97
N ILE A 389 -13.71 -8.69 -10.48
CA ILE A 389 -12.61 -9.31 -9.73
C ILE A 389 -11.95 -10.32 -10.66
N SER A 390 -10.63 -10.23 -10.81
CA SER A 390 -9.86 -11.20 -11.61
C SER A 390 -9.01 -12.08 -10.70
N THR A 391 -9.07 -13.39 -10.92
CA THR A 391 -8.22 -14.39 -10.25
C THR A 391 -7.81 -15.48 -11.25
N CYS A 392 -6.52 -15.66 -11.50
CA CYS A 392 -5.96 -16.76 -12.30
C CYS A 392 -5.65 -17.98 -11.43
N GLY A 393 -5.49 -17.81 -10.12
CA GLY A 393 -5.31 -18.90 -9.16
C GLY A 393 -6.63 -19.62 -8.82
N LYS A 394 -6.56 -20.94 -8.56
CA LYS A 394 -7.70 -21.72 -8.07
C LYS A 394 -8.03 -21.25 -6.65
N VAL A 395 -9.21 -20.67 -6.45
CA VAL A 395 -9.67 -20.27 -5.11
C VAL A 395 -9.91 -21.52 -4.26
N PRO A 396 -9.38 -21.60 -3.04
CA PRO A 396 -9.61 -22.73 -2.14
C PRO A 396 -11.09 -23.03 -1.92
N GLU A 397 -11.48 -24.31 -1.89
CA GLU A 397 -12.87 -24.75 -1.71
C GLU A 397 -13.49 -24.19 -0.40
N GLN A 398 -12.66 -24.07 0.64
CA GLN A 398 -13.00 -23.49 1.94
C GLN A 398 -13.49 -22.04 1.83
N LEU A 399 -13.06 -21.30 0.80
CA LEU A 399 -13.43 -19.91 0.56
C LEU A 399 -14.58 -19.76 -0.46
N SER A 400 -15.16 -20.86 -0.94
CA SER A 400 -16.27 -20.85 -1.91
C SER A 400 -17.48 -20.02 -1.47
N TYR A 401 -17.71 -19.86 -0.15
CA TYR A 401 -18.77 -18.99 0.36
C TYR A 401 -18.54 -17.50 0.01
N LEU A 402 -17.29 -17.04 -0.14
CA LEU A 402 -16.98 -15.69 -0.61
C LEU A 402 -17.32 -15.51 -2.09
N LEU A 403 -17.09 -16.54 -2.91
CA LEU A 403 -17.47 -16.52 -4.33
C LEU A 403 -19.00 -16.49 -4.49
N ASN A 404 -19.73 -17.27 -3.67
CA ASN A 404 -21.18 -17.23 -3.61
C ASN A 404 -21.71 -15.84 -3.20
N ILE A 405 -20.99 -15.13 -2.33
CA ILE A 405 -21.31 -13.76 -1.96
C ILE A 405 -21.14 -12.82 -3.15
N CYS A 406 -20.08 -12.96 -3.95
CA CYS A 406 -19.90 -12.18 -5.17
C CYS A 406 -21.05 -12.39 -6.15
N ALA A 407 -21.40 -13.65 -6.44
CA ALA A 407 -22.50 -14.01 -7.32
C ALA A 407 -23.84 -13.42 -6.83
N TYR A 408 -24.13 -13.53 -5.53
CA TYR A 408 -25.34 -12.96 -4.93
C TYR A 408 -25.43 -11.43 -5.04
N ASN A 409 -24.29 -10.73 -5.01
CA ASN A 409 -24.23 -9.27 -5.09
C ASN A 409 -23.99 -8.75 -6.53
N GLY A 410 -23.99 -9.63 -7.54
CA GLY A 410 -23.75 -9.24 -8.93
C GLY A 410 -22.32 -8.73 -9.20
N ILE A 411 -21.35 -9.13 -8.38
CA ILE A 411 -19.93 -8.85 -8.62
C ILE A 411 -19.42 -9.86 -9.64
N LEU A 412 -18.87 -9.38 -10.76
CA LEU A 412 -18.36 -10.26 -11.82
C LEU A 412 -17.02 -10.87 -11.39
N LEU A 413 -16.98 -12.19 -11.31
CA LEU A 413 -15.75 -12.96 -11.13
C LEU A 413 -15.25 -13.41 -12.50
N HIS A 414 -13.99 -13.13 -12.79
CA HIS A 414 -13.31 -13.62 -13.98
C HIS A 414 -12.18 -14.56 -13.57
N GLU A 415 -12.32 -15.83 -13.96
CA GLU A 415 -11.31 -16.87 -13.71
C GLU A 415 -10.50 -17.11 -14.98
N GLY A 416 -9.17 -16.99 -14.88
CA GLY A 416 -8.24 -17.21 -16.01
C GLY A 416 -8.06 -15.98 -16.93
N CYS A 417 -7.57 -16.20 -18.15
CA CYS A 417 -7.18 -15.10 -19.04
C CYS A 417 -8.38 -14.38 -19.69
N PHE A 418 -8.31 -13.06 -19.78
CA PHE A 418 -9.31 -12.27 -20.48
C PHE A 418 -9.23 -12.48 -22.00
N GLN A 419 -10.33 -12.94 -22.60
CA GLN A 419 -10.47 -12.94 -24.06
C GLN A 419 -10.68 -11.52 -24.61
N ASN A 420 -11.37 -10.67 -23.85
CA ASN A 420 -11.53 -9.24 -24.10
C ASN A 420 -11.30 -8.49 -22.77
N PRO A 421 -10.22 -7.69 -22.64
CA PRO A 421 -9.93 -6.98 -21.41
C PRO A 421 -11.06 -6.01 -21.03
N PRO A 422 -11.48 -5.96 -19.75
CA PRO A 422 -12.25 -4.82 -19.26
C PRO A 422 -11.41 -3.56 -19.43
N ARG A 423 -12.07 -2.42 -19.71
CA ARG A 423 -11.44 -1.10 -19.71
C ARG A 423 -11.82 -0.36 -18.42
N PRO A 424 -11.24 -0.74 -17.26
CA PRO A 424 -11.56 -0.09 -16.01
C PRO A 424 -11.09 1.36 -16.02
N GLN A 425 -11.72 2.19 -15.19
CA GLN A 425 -11.20 3.52 -14.87
C GLN A 425 -10.22 3.45 -13.70
N VAL A 426 -10.35 2.41 -12.87
CA VAL A 426 -9.54 2.18 -11.67
C VAL A 426 -9.20 0.70 -11.57
N ILE A 427 -7.92 0.41 -11.34
CA ILE A 427 -7.44 -0.90 -10.90
C ILE A 427 -7.10 -0.79 -9.41
N VAL A 428 -7.60 -1.72 -8.61
CA VAL A 428 -7.28 -1.82 -7.19
C VAL A 428 -6.47 -3.09 -6.98
N ILE A 429 -5.23 -2.91 -6.54
CA ILE A 429 -4.27 -3.97 -6.26
C ILE A 429 -4.34 -4.22 -4.76
N LEU A 430 -4.77 -5.42 -4.40
CA LEU A 430 -5.03 -5.81 -3.02
C LEU A 430 -4.03 -6.90 -2.61
N ASP A 431 -3.53 -6.78 -1.39
CA ASP A 431 -2.79 -7.84 -0.71
C ASP A 431 -1.67 -8.46 -1.56
N THR A 432 -0.77 -7.61 -2.03
CA THR A 432 0.29 -8.04 -2.95
C THR A 432 1.62 -7.41 -2.56
N PRO A 433 2.62 -8.19 -2.10
CA PRO A 433 3.87 -7.65 -1.59
C PRO A 433 4.70 -6.89 -2.64
N LYS A 434 4.66 -7.32 -3.90
CA LYS A 434 5.47 -6.75 -4.99
C LYS A 434 4.82 -6.94 -6.37
N PRO A 435 5.10 -6.07 -7.35
CA PRO A 435 4.48 -6.10 -8.67
C PRO A 435 4.57 -7.44 -9.42
N GLU A 436 5.64 -8.22 -9.23
CA GLU A 436 5.79 -9.53 -9.89
C GLU A 436 4.80 -10.58 -9.38
N MET A 437 4.30 -10.39 -8.16
CA MET A 437 3.33 -11.29 -7.54
C MET A 437 1.90 -10.94 -7.94
N VAL A 438 1.66 -9.76 -8.53
CA VAL A 438 0.33 -9.36 -9.00
C VAL A 438 -0.15 -10.39 -10.02
N ASP A 439 -1.40 -10.76 -9.88
CA ASP A 439 -2.08 -11.65 -10.79
C ASP A 439 -2.44 -10.92 -12.08
N THR A 440 -1.59 -11.08 -13.09
CA THR A 440 -1.69 -10.39 -14.38
C THR A 440 -1.64 -11.35 -15.55
N ASP A 441 -2.47 -11.06 -16.56
CA ASP A 441 -2.30 -11.53 -17.93
C ASP A 441 -1.94 -10.35 -18.84
N ALA A 442 -1.75 -10.61 -20.14
CA ALA A 442 -1.39 -9.56 -21.11
C ALA A 442 -2.39 -8.40 -21.16
N ALA A 443 -3.67 -8.68 -20.90
CA ALA A 443 -4.77 -7.71 -20.95
C ALA A 443 -4.74 -6.79 -19.70
N ILE A 444 -4.50 -7.37 -18.52
CA ILE A 444 -4.32 -6.63 -17.27
C ILE A 444 -3.02 -5.82 -17.33
N GLU A 445 -1.94 -6.37 -17.88
CA GLU A 445 -0.67 -5.66 -18.06
C GLU A 445 -0.84 -4.43 -18.95
N GLU A 446 -1.58 -4.54 -20.06
CA GLU A 446 -1.91 -3.40 -20.91
C GLU A 446 -2.69 -2.32 -20.13
N ALA A 447 -3.70 -2.71 -19.35
CA ALA A 447 -4.49 -1.80 -18.54
C ALA A 447 -3.67 -1.13 -17.40
N LEU A 448 -2.73 -1.85 -16.80
CA LEU A 448 -1.79 -1.30 -15.82
C LEU A 448 -0.81 -0.29 -16.45
N LEU A 449 -0.49 -0.43 -17.74
CA LEU A 449 0.34 0.52 -18.47
C LEU A 449 -0.43 1.76 -18.95
N ASP A 450 -1.76 1.72 -19.01
CA ASP A 450 -2.58 2.86 -19.46
C ASP A 450 -2.57 3.99 -18.41
N PRO A 451 -2.05 5.20 -18.71
CA PRO A 451 -1.96 6.30 -17.76
C PRO A 451 -3.33 6.91 -17.40
N ARG A 452 -4.40 6.58 -18.13
CA ARG A 452 -5.77 7.04 -17.84
C ARG A 452 -6.44 6.20 -16.76
N VAL A 453 -5.92 4.99 -16.52
CA VAL A 453 -6.42 4.07 -15.50
C VAL A 453 -5.71 4.37 -14.19
N ARG A 454 -6.48 4.66 -13.14
CA ARG A 454 -5.95 4.90 -11.79
C ARG A 454 -5.53 3.58 -11.15
N LYS A 455 -4.37 3.52 -10.50
CA LYS A 455 -3.95 2.34 -9.72
C LYS A 455 -3.94 2.66 -8.23
N ILE A 456 -4.85 2.04 -7.50
CA ILE A 456 -4.91 2.06 -6.04
C ILE A 456 -4.23 0.81 -5.53
N GLU A 457 -3.45 0.94 -4.47
CA GLU A 457 -2.85 -0.21 -3.77
C GLU A 457 -3.29 -0.19 -2.31
N ILE A 458 -3.75 -1.32 -1.79
CA ILE A 458 -4.02 -1.51 -0.36
C ILE A 458 -3.33 -2.80 0.04
N ASP A 459 -2.35 -2.70 0.93
CA ASP A 459 -1.48 -3.81 1.28
C ASP A 459 -0.84 -3.57 2.65
N HIS A 460 -0.52 -4.64 3.37
CA HIS A 460 0.07 -4.56 4.70
C HIS A 460 1.53 -5.08 4.76
N HIS A 461 2.09 -5.54 3.64
CA HIS A 461 3.44 -6.06 3.55
C HIS A 461 4.48 -4.93 3.50
N LEU A 462 5.36 -4.90 4.51
CA LEU A 462 6.44 -3.91 4.64
C LEU A 462 7.84 -4.57 4.69
N GLU A 463 7.98 -5.73 4.05
CA GLU A 463 9.23 -6.50 4.02
C GLU A 463 10.32 -5.81 3.18
N ALA A 464 11.59 -6.20 3.36
CA ALA A 464 12.73 -5.50 2.76
C ALA A 464 12.74 -5.54 1.21
N ASP A 465 12.09 -6.53 0.60
CA ASP A 465 11.92 -6.66 -0.86
C ASP A 465 10.51 -6.27 -1.35
N ALA A 466 9.63 -5.83 -0.46
CA ALA A 466 8.28 -5.39 -0.81
C ALA A 466 8.34 -4.06 -1.57
N ALA A 467 7.61 -3.96 -2.68
CA ALA A 467 7.71 -2.84 -3.61
C ALA A 467 6.32 -2.35 -4.03
N TYR A 468 6.16 -1.04 -4.20
CA TYR A 468 4.86 -0.47 -4.60
C TYR A 468 4.40 -0.98 -5.96
N SER A 469 3.09 -1.27 -6.05
CA SER A 469 2.39 -1.66 -7.27
C SER A 469 1.36 -0.60 -7.70
N GLY A 470 0.94 0.27 -6.78
CA GLY A 470 0.01 1.36 -7.03
C GLY A 470 0.68 2.69 -7.40
N GLU A 471 -0.15 3.72 -7.58
CA GLU A 471 0.33 5.08 -7.87
C GLU A 471 0.58 5.92 -6.60
N PRO A 472 1.60 6.81 -6.61
CA PRO A 472 1.83 7.73 -5.50
C PRO A 472 0.59 8.53 -5.13
N GLY A 473 0.28 8.57 -3.82
CA GLY A 473 -0.93 9.20 -3.28
C GLY A 473 -2.17 8.31 -3.23
N TYR A 474 -2.09 7.08 -3.78
CA TYR A 474 -3.16 6.07 -3.81
C TYR A 474 -2.73 4.72 -3.21
N CYS A 475 -1.53 4.64 -2.63
CA CYS A 475 -1.02 3.45 -1.95
C CYS A 475 -1.33 3.52 -0.45
N LEU A 476 -2.41 2.89 0.00
CA LEU A 476 -2.72 2.67 1.41
C LEU A 476 -1.92 1.46 1.90
N VAL A 477 -0.61 1.65 2.07
CA VAL A 477 0.31 0.62 2.56
C VAL A 477 0.67 0.89 4.01
N SER A 478 0.33 -0.01 4.93
CA SER A 478 0.59 0.23 6.35
C SER A 478 0.65 -1.06 7.17
N ASP A 479 1.44 -1.04 8.23
CA ASP A 479 1.53 -2.12 9.22
C ASP A 479 0.15 -2.40 9.84
N ALA A 480 -0.41 -3.55 9.51
CA ALA A 480 -1.75 -4.00 9.88
C ALA A 480 -1.79 -5.55 9.93
N SER A 481 -2.78 -6.11 10.64
CA SER A 481 -2.90 -7.58 10.75
C SER A 481 -3.33 -8.27 9.46
N SER A 482 -3.85 -7.51 8.49
CA SER A 482 -4.34 -7.97 7.19
C SER A 482 -4.65 -6.75 6.31
N THR A 483 -4.70 -6.94 5.00
CA THR A 483 -5.29 -6.01 4.03
C THR A 483 -6.77 -5.74 4.35
N CYS A 484 -7.53 -6.74 4.81
CA CYS A 484 -8.91 -6.55 5.28
C CYS A 484 -9.03 -5.55 6.45
N GLU A 485 -8.06 -5.48 7.36
CA GLU A 485 -8.05 -4.47 8.42
C GLU A 485 -7.99 -3.04 7.86
N LEU A 486 -7.15 -2.82 6.84
CA LEU A 486 -7.03 -1.52 6.17
C LEU A 486 -8.31 -1.14 5.42
N ILE A 487 -8.97 -2.09 4.76
CA ILE A 487 -10.28 -1.89 4.13
C ILE A 487 -11.35 -1.56 5.20
N GLY A 488 -11.31 -2.23 6.34
CA GLY A 488 -12.15 -1.91 7.50
C GLY A 488 -11.96 -0.47 7.97
N LEU A 489 -10.71 -0.01 8.10
CA LEU A 489 -10.36 1.35 8.49
C LEU A 489 -10.87 2.39 7.47
N LEU A 490 -10.63 2.15 6.17
CA LEU A 490 -11.16 2.97 5.07
C LEU A 490 -12.68 3.10 5.17
N SER A 491 -13.37 1.97 5.38
CA SER A 491 -14.83 1.89 5.45
C SER A 491 -15.40 2.60 6.69
N LEU A 492 -14.72 2.54 7.83
CA LEU A 492 -15.10 3.32 9.02
C LEU A 492 -15.00 4.82 8.79
N LYS A 493 -13.94 5.28 8.09
CA LYS A 493 -13.81 6.70 7.72
C LYS A 493 -14.89 7.12 6.72
N LEU A 494 -15.20 6.27 5.75
CA LEU A 494 -16.28 6.51 4.79
C LEU A 494 -17.65 6.54 5.49
N ALA A 495 -17.87 5.69 6.50
CA ALA A 495 -19.10 5.68 7.29
C ALA A 495 -19.34 6.97 8.08
N CYS A 496 -18.29 7.73 8.38
CA CYS A 496 -18.41 9.06 8.98
C CYS A 496 -18.88 10.14 7.99
N ARG A 497 -18.92 9.87 6.67
CA ARG A 497 -19.35 10.80 5.62
C ARG A 497 -20.86 10.71 5.39
N THR A 498 -21.66 11.07 6.40
CA THR A 498 -23.12 10.85 6.37
C THR A 498 -23.83 11.51 5.18
N GLU A 499 -23.41 12.70 4.77
CA GLU A 499 -24.01 13.38 3.62
C GLU A 499 -23.67 12.69 2.29
N LEU A 500 -22.44 12.20 2.15
CA LEU A 500 -22.04 11.41 0.98
C LEU A 500 -22.85 10.11 0.91
N LEU A 501 -22.98 9.39 2.03
CA LEU A 501 -23.77 8.15 2.05
C LEU A 501 -25.24 8.39 1.68
N LYS A 502 -25.84 9.49 2.15
CA LYS A 502 -27.20 9.88 1.76
C LYS A 502 -27.32 10.15 0.26
N GLN A 503 -26.33 10.80 -0.36
CA GLN A 503 -26.33 11.07 -1.80
C GLN A 503 -26.40 9.78 -2.63
N PHE A 504 -25.74 8.71 -2.16
CA PHE A 504 -25.77 7.40 -2.80
C PHE A 504 -26.89 6.47 -2.27
N GLY A 505 -27.78 6.97 -1.40
CA GLY A 505 -28.88 6.17 -0.83
C GLY A 505 -28.42 5.06 0.12
N ILE A 506 -27.19 5.13 0.64
CA ILE A 506 -26.58 4.11 1.49
C ILE A 506 -26.99 4.34 2.95
N GLN A 507 -27.89 3.52 3.46
CA GLN A 507 -28.28 3.56 4.88
C GLN A 507 -27.32 2.79 5.78
N ASP A 508 -26.78 1.68 5.27
CA ASP A 508 -25.90 0.78 6.01
C ASP A 508 -24.78 0.27 5.09
N LEU A 509 -23.58 0.76 5.38
CA LEU A 509 -22.35 0.39 4.68
C LEU A 509 -21.90 -1.03 5.08
N PHE A 510 -22.07 -1.39 6.36
CA PHE A 510 -21.52 -2.61 6.94
C PHE A 510 -22.49 -3.79 6.86
N SER A 511 -22.79 -4.26 5.64
CA SER A 511 -23.64 -5.44 5.46
C SER A 511 -23.07 -6.68 6.16
N ARG A 512 -23.91 -7.69 6.44
CA ARG A 512 -23.47 -8.97 7.00
C ARG A 512 -22.33 -9.60 6.18
N ASN A 513 -22.51 -9.67 4.85
CA ASN A 513 -21.53 -10.29 3.96
C ASN A 513 -20.22 -9.50 3.90
N PHE A 514 -20.30 -8.17 4.04
CA PHE A 514 -19.12 -7.32 4.13
C PHE A 514 -18.35 -7.56 5.43
N ALA A 515 -19.05 -7.61 6.57
CA ALA A 515 -18.41 -7.93 7.87
C ALA A 515 -17.82 -9.35 7.88
N LEU A 516 -18.49 -10.31 7.25
CA LEU A 516 -17.99 -11.67 7.08
C LEU A 516 -16.69 -11.69 6.26
N ALA A 517 -16.66 -11.04 5.09
CA ALA A 517 -15.47 -10.96 4.26
C ALA A 517 -14.29 -10.32 5.02
N LEU A 518 -14.50 -9.19 5.70
CA LEU A 518 -13.44 -8.57 6.51
C LEU A 518 -12.91 -9.49 7.61
N LEU A 519 -13.80 -10.21 8.30
CA LEU A 519 -13.38 -11.17 9.33
C LEU A 519 -12.58 -12.34 8.75
N THR A 520 -12.96 -12.85 7.58
CA THR A 520 -12.25 -13.95 6.91
C THR A 520 -10.78 -13.60 6.71
N GLY A 521 -10.48 -12.43 6.14
CA GLY A 521 -9.09 -12.01 5.90
C GLY A 521 -8.32 -11.74 7.19
N ILE A 522 -8.94 -11.01 8.14
CA ILE A 522 -8.33 -10.75 9.46
C ILE A 522 -7.98 -12.06 10.19
N ILE A 523 -8.82 -13.08 10.10
CA ILE A 523 -8.60 -14.38 10.76
C ILE A 523 -7.57 -15.22 10.00
N GLY A 524 -7.66 -15.25 8.66
CA GLY A 524 -6.80 -16.04 7.79
C GLY A 524 -5.33 -15.73 8.06
N ASP A 525 -5.01 -14.45 8.08
CA ASP A 525 -3.63 -13.97 8.16
C ASP A 525 -3.08 -13.98 9.60
N SER A 526 -3.92 -13.60 10.57
CA SER A 526 -3.50 -13.56 11.98
C SER A 526 -3.53 -14.93 12.69
N LYS A 527 -4.22 -15.93 12.11
CA LYS A 527 -4.57 -17.23 12.72
C LYS A 527 -5.06 -17.09 14.17
N MET A 528 -6.13 -16.32 14.34
CA MET A 528 -6.70 -15.94 15.64
C MET A 528 -5.73 -15.12 16.53
N GLY A 529 -4.88 -14.30 15.92
CA GLY A 529 -3.92 -13.43 16.62
C GLY A 529 -2.67 -14.13 17.16
N LYS A 530 -2.36 -15.36 16.70
CA LYS A 530 -1.21 -16.15 17.17
C LYS A 530 0.15 -15.62 16.68
N PHE A 531 0.17 -14.82 15.61
CA PHE A 531 1.41 -14.37 14.96
C PHE A 531 1.62 -12.84 14.97
N LEU A 532 0.88 -12.09 15.79
CA LEU A 532 0.95 -10.63 15.85
C LEU A 532 2.21 -10.15 16.59
N LYS A 533 3.03 -9.35 15.90
CA LYS A 533 4.39 -8.97 16.30
C LYS A 533 4.35 -7.80 17.28
N THR A 534 3.56 -6.77 17.00
CA THR A 534 3.53 -5.54 17.81
C THR A 534 2.31 -5.42 18.72
N ASN A 535 2.42 -4.59 19.78
CA ASN A 535 1.27 -4.27 20.63
C ASN A 535 0.19 -3.48 19.87
N LYS A 536 0.61 -2.66 18.90
CA LYS A 536 -0.26 -1.91 17.98
C LYS A 536 -1.11 -2.89 17.15
N GLU A 537 -0.49 -3.83 16.46
CA GLU A 537 -1.19 -4.89 15.71
C GLU A 537 -2.20 -5.65 16.58
N ARG A 538 -1.81 -6.08 17.79
CA ARG A 538 -2.72 -6.80 18.71
C ARG A 538 -3.93 -5.96 19.10
N TRP A 539 -3.74 -4.67 19.34
CA TRP A 539 -4.82 -3.76 19.70
C TRP A 539 -5.78 -3.54 18.53
N PHE A 540 -5.24 -3.27 17.34
CA PHE A 540 -6.02 -3.09 16.12
C PHE A 540 -6.81 -4.37 15.78
N TYR A 541 -6.12 -5.52 15.73
CA TYR A 541 -6.75 -6.82 15.54
C TYR A 541 -7.91 -7.05 16.52
N ARG A 542 -7.71 -6.88 17.83
CA ARG A 542 -8.78 -7.08 18.84
C ARG A 542 -9.95 -6.14 18.62
N THR A 543 -9.67 -4.88 18.30
CA THR A 543 -10.70 -3.85 18.09
C THR A 543 -11.55 -4.16 16.86
N PHE A 544 -10.91 -4.46 15.73
CA PHE A 544 -11.60 -4.73 14.46
C PHE A 544 -12.30 -6.08 14.47
N SER A 545 -11.65 -7.15 14.94
CA SER A 545 -12.26 -8.48 15.04
C SER A 545 -13.47 -8.50 15.95
N SER A 546 -13.39 -7.87 17.14
CA SER A 546 -14.54 -7.77 18.05
C SER A 546 -15.69 -6.96 17.47
N LEU A 547 -15.39 -5.86 16.79
CA LEU A 547 -16.39 -5.02 16.13
C LEU A 547 -17.16 -5.82 15.07
N PHE A 548 -16.44 -6.48 14.15
CA PHE A 548 -17.09 -7.19 13.06
C PHE A 548 -17.74 -8.50 13.52
N ASP A 549 -17.20 -9.20 14.52
CA ASP A 549 -17.86 -10.36 15.12
C ASP A 549 -19.21 -9.98 15.73
N GLN A 550 -19.26 -8.86 16.45
CA GLN A 550 -20.53 -8.33 16.98
C GLN A 550 -21.51 -7.97 15.85
N MET A 551 -21.03 -7.38 14.76
CA MET A 551 -21.87 -7.09 13.58
C MET A 551 -22.42 -8.38 12.95
N LEU A 552 -21.58 -9.42 12.82
CA LEU A 552 -21.99 -10.70 12.25
C LEU A 552 -23.06 -11.39 13.12
N ARG A 553 -22.86 -11.41 14.44
CA ARG A 553 -23.83 -11.97 15.41
C ARG A 553 -25.17 -11.26 15.38
N THR A 554 -25.15 -9.92 15.30
CA THR A 554 -26.38 -9.11 15.32
C THR A 554 -27.17 -9.17 14.03
N LYS A 555 -26.48 -9.32 12.88
CA LYS A 555 -27.10 -9.33 11.54
C LYS A 555 -27.45 -10.73 11.02
N THR A 556 -27.10 -11.78 11.76
CA THR A 556 -27.44 -13.16 11.39
C THR A 556 -28.71 -13.61 12.11
N ALA A 557 -29.70 -14.09 11.36
CA ALA A 557 -30.96 -14.56 11.93
C ALA A 557 -30.74 -15.83 12.78
N ARG A 558 -31.45 -15.93 13.92
CA ARG A 558 -31.37 -17.12 14.78
C ARG A 558 -31.83 -18.36 14.01
N GLY A 559 -30.98 -19.39 13.98
CA GLY A 559 -31.28 -20.66 13.33
C GLY A 559 -30.91 -20.75 11.85
N SER A 560 -30.28 -19.72 11.25
CA SER A 560 -29.75 -19.83 9.89
C SER A 560 -28.49 -20.71 9.84
N SER A 561 -28.28 -21.41 8.72
CA SER A 561 -27.03 -22.13 8.41
C SER A 561 -25.83 -21.22 8.11
N ASN A 562 -26.05 -19.90 8.09
CA ASN A 562 -25.04 -18.90 7.81
C ASN A 562 -24.09 -18.67 8.99
N PHE A 563 -22.81 -18.41 8.70
CA PHE A 563 -21.82 -18.04 9.73
C PHE A 563 -22.31 -16.86 10.58
N SER A 564 -22.26 -17.04 11.89
CA SER A 564 -22.78 -16.10 12.88
C SER A 564 -21.72 -15.59 13.84
N SER A 565 -20.53 -16.20 13.85
CA SER A 565 -19.41 -15.77 14.68
C SER A 565 -18.06 -16.03 14.05
N MET A 566 -17.06 -15.30 14.55
CA MET A 566 -15.64 -15.45 14.24
C MET A 566 -15.14 -16.89 14.40
N GLU A 567 -15.59 -17.61 15.43
CA GLU A 567 -15.18 -19.00 15.64
C GLU A 567 -15.67 -19.93 14.52
N GLN A 568 -16.89 -19.72 14.02
CA GLN A 568 -17.43 -20.51 12.91
C GLN A 568 -16.68 -20.22 11.60
N VAL A 569 -16.27 -18.96 11.38
CA VAL A 569 -15.46 -18.59 10.22
C VAL A 569 -14.08 -19.24 10.29
N PHE A 570 -13.42 -19.20 11.46
CA PHE A 570 -12.13 -19.86 11.65
C PHE A 570 -12.20 -21.37 11.41
N LEU A 571 -13.22 -22.04 11.93
CA LEU A 571 -13.42 -23.48 11.69
C LEU A 571 -13.66 -23.82 10.22
N ALA A 572 -14.33 -22.93 9.47
CA ALA A 572 -14.55 -23.11 8.04
C ALA A 572 -13.27 -22.94 7.22
N ILE A 573 -12.43 -21.96 7.57
CA ILE A 573 -11.13 -21.72 6.93
C ILE A 573 -10.18 -22.90 7.19
N GLU A 574 -10.14 -23.41 8.42
CA GLU A 574 -9.25 -24.52 8.80
C GLU A 574 -9.78 -25.92 8.37
N ALA A 575 -10.97 -26.00 7.76
CA ALA A 575 -11.49 -27.26 7.29
C ALA A 575 -10.67 -27.78 6.11
N LEU A 576 -10.29 -29.06 6.12
CA LEU A 576 -9.70 -29.70 4.94
C LEU A 576 -10.72 -29.71 3.80
N SER A 577 -10.29 -29.36 2.59
CA SER A 577 -11.08 -29.54 1.37
C SER A 577 -11.41 -31.03 1.16
N ASN A 578 -12.38 -31.34 0.29
CA ASN A 578 -12.72 -32.74 0.04
C ASN A 578 -11.53 -33.54 -0.54
N GLU A 579 -10.71 -32.88 -1.35
CA GLU A 579 -9.48 -33.41 -1.94
C GLU A 579 -8.41 -33.62 -0.86
N GLU A 580 -8.16 -32.62 -0.01
CA GLU A 580 -7.21 -32.74 1.11
C GLU A 580 -7.65 -33.79 2.13
N LYS A 581 -8.95 -33.91 2.40
CA LYS A 581 -9.49 -34.95 3.27
C LYS A 581 -9.27 -36.34 2.69
N SER A 582 -9.50 -36.50 1.38
CA SER A 582 -9.25 -37.76 0.67
C SER A 582 -7.75 -38.10 0.68
N CYS A 583 -6.89 -37.11 0.43
CA CYS A 583 -5.43 -37.26 0.53
C CYS A 583 -4.99 -37.60 1.96
N TYR A 584 -5.57 -36.94 2.95
CA TYR A 584 -5.30 -37.18 4.37
C TYR A 584 -5.65 -38.62 4.72
N GLU A 585 -6.85 -39.08 4.37
CA GLU A 585 -7.28 -40.46 4.60
C GLU A 585 -6.38 -41.45 3.86
N TRP A 586 -5.99 -41.16 2.60
CA TRP A 586 -5.11 -42.01 1.81
C TRP A 586 -3.73 -42.19 2.46
N ILE A 587 -3.12 -41.11 2.94
CA ILE A 587 -1.82 -41.12 3.61
C ILE A 587 -1.94 -41.78 4.99
N PHE A 588 -2.94 -41.39 5.78
CA PHE A 588 -3.14 -41.83 7.17
C PHE A 588 -3.56 -43.31 7.28
N GLN A 589 -4.20 -43.88 6.25
CA GLN A 589 -4.51 -45.31 6.19
C GLN A 589 -3.25 -46.17 6.03
N LYS A 590 -2.18 -45.65 5.39
CA LYS A 590 -0.89 -46.32 5.22
C LYS A 590 0.08 -46.04 6.37
N ARG A 591 -0.45 -45.86 7.58
CA ARG A 591 0.36 -45.61 8.77
C ARG A 591 0.84 -46.91 9.39
N HIS A 592 1.98 -46.83 10.03
CA HIS A 592 2.61 -47.87 10.83
C HIS A 592 2.91 -47.32 12.22
N GLU A 593 2.96 -48.19 13.22
CA GLU A 593 3.30 -47.81 14.61
C GLU A 593 4.39 -48.74 15.14
N GLN A 594 5.42 -48.14 15.75
CA GLN A 594 6.54 -48.84 16.32
C GLN A 594 7.09 -48.07 17.53
N GLU A 595 6.97 -48.64 18.74
CA GLU A 595 7.62 -48.19 19.98
C GLU A 595 7.53 -46.67 20.25
N GLY A 596 6.33 -46.09 20.14
CA GLY A 596 6.10 -44.66 20.38
C GLY A 596 6.38 -43.76 19.16
N ILE A 597 6.57 -44.35 17.98
CA ILE A 597 6.68 -43.65 16.71
C ILE A 597 5.53 -44.11 15.82
N ALA A 598 4.72 -43.19 15.30
CA ALA A 598 3.77 -43.49 14.23
C ALA A 598 4.25 -42.84 12.94
N TYR A 599 4.22 -43.57 11.83
CA TYR A 599 4.79 -43.08 10.58
C TYR A 599 4.04 -43.52 9.33
N SER A 600 4.07 -42.68 8.30
CA SER A 600 3.59 -42.97 6.95
C SER A 600 4.69 -42.61 5.96
N VAL A 601 5.41 -43.62 5.44
CA VAL A 601 6.52 -43.41 4.51
C VAL A 601 6.24 -44.15 3.20
N PHE A 602 6.53 -43.50 2.08
CA PHE A 602 6.22 -43.99 0.75
C PHE A 602 7.51 -44.17 -0.04
N ASP A 603 7.74 -45.40 -0.54
CA ASP A 603 8.80 -45.68 -1.49
C ASP A 603 8.52 -45.02 -2.85
N ARG A 604 9.39 -45.23 -3.84
CA ARG A 604 9.25 -44.58 -5.15
C ARG A 604 7.91 -44.92 -5.81
N GLU A 605 7.55 -46.20 -5.86
CA GLU A 605 6.29 -46.65 -6.47
C GLU A 605 5.07 -46.11 -5.71
N SER A 606 5.07 -46.17 -4.37
CA SER A 606 3.97 -45.65 -3.56
C SER A 606 3.84 -44.13 -3.63
N SER A 607 4.97 -43.42 -3.80
CA SER A 607 4.98 -41.97 -4.00
C SER A 607 4.42 -41.62 -5.38
N GLU A 608 4.81 -42.33 -6.43
CA GLU A 608 4.21 -42.17 -7.77
C GLU A 608 2.70 -42.42 -7.74
N GLN A 609 2.24 -43.42 -7.00
CA GLN A 609 0.81 -43.63 -6.78
C GLN A 609 0.15 -42.47 -6.04
N LEU A 610 0.78 -41.93 -4.99
CA LEU A 610 0.27 -40.74 -4.27
C LEU A 610 0.08 -39.55 -5.22
N PHE A 611 1.09 -39.23 -6.02
CA PHE A 611 1.06 -38.10 -6.95
C PHE A 611 0.26 -38.36 -8.23
N SER A 612 -0.13 -39.61 -8.51
CA SER A 612 -1.12 -39.92 -9.55
C SER A 612 -2.56 -39.61 -9.11
N HIS A 613 -2.81 -39.54 -7.80
CA HIS A 613 -4.14 -39.28 -7.23
C HIS A 613 -4.32 -37.85 -6.73
N PHE A 614 -3.24 -37.17 -6.35
CA PHE A 614 -3.28 -35.84 -5.72
C PHE A 614 -2.20 -34.92 -6.26
N GLU A 615 -2.54 -33.64 -6.40
CA GLU A 615 -1.58 -32.58 -6.75
C GLU A 615 -0.50 -32.41 -5.68
N TYR A 616 0.69 -31.99 -6.11
CA TYR A 616 1.86 -31.87 -5.23
C TYR A 616 1.62 -30.92 -4.04
N ASP A 617 0.95 -29.79 -4.28
CA ASP A 617 0.65 -28.81 -3.23
C ASP A 617 -0.33 -29.36 -2.18
N THR A 618 -1.33 -30.16 -2.61
CA THR A 618 -2.28 -30.84 -1.72
C THR A 618 -1.53 -31.80 -0.79
N VAL A 619 -0.61 -32.61 -1.33
CA VAL A 619 0.23 -33.53 -0.53
C VAL A 619 1.08 -32.74 0.47
N LEU A 620 1.72 -31.66 0.03
CA LEU A 620 2.56 -30.82 0.89
C LEU A 620 1.78 -30.20 2.05
N ALA A 621 0.58 -29.69 1.80
CA ALA A 621 -0.31 -29.14 2.82
C ALA A 621 -0.75 -30.22 3.83
N VAL A 622 -1.23 -31.36 3.33
CA VAL A 622 -1.79 -32.45 4.14
C VAL A 622 -0.73 -33.14 5.01
N THR A 623 0.49 -33.31 4.51
CA THR A 623 1.56 -34.01 5.25
C THR A 623 1.88 -33.37 6.60
N LYS A 624 1.65 -32.05 6.76
CA LYS A 624 1.77 -31.37 8.06
C LYS A 624 0.78 -31.95 9.07
N SER A 625 -0.51 -31.92 8.71
CA SER A 625 -1.62 -32.36 9.54
C SER A 625 -1.56 -33.86 9.84
N VAL A 626 -1.09 -34.66 8.89
CA VAL A 626 -0.84 -36.09 9.09
C VAL A 626 0.28 -36.30 10.12
N ALA A 627 1.43 -35.64 9.95
CA ALA A 627 2.55 -35.79 10.88
C ALA A 627 2.18 -35.38 12.31
N ASP A 628 1.44 -34.28 12.47
CA ASP A 628 0.91 -33.85 13.77
C ASP A 628 -0.04 -34.91 14.36
N ARG A 629 -0.96 -35.46 13.56
CA ARG A 629 -1.87 -36.51 14.06
C ARG A 629 -1.14 -37.80 14.43
N LEU A 630 -0.18 -38.23 13.63
CA LEU A 630 0.64 -39.41 13.93
C LEU A 630 1.41 -39.22 15.24
N ALA A 631 1.94 -38.02 15.50
CA ALA A 631 2.63 -37.73 16.75
C ALA A 631 1.69 -37.84 17.96
N GLU A 632 0.50 -37.27 17.88
CA GLU A 632 -0.52 -37.39 18.94
C GLU A 632 -1.00 -38.84 19.13
N LEU A 633 -1.12 -39.61 18.04
CA LEU A 633 -1.51 -41.01 18.07
C LEU A 633 -0.48 -41.88 18.79
N SER A 634 0.81 -41.68 18.49
CA SER A 634 1.91 -42.43 19.10
C SER A 634 2.21 -42.01 20.53
N GLY A 635 1.71 -40.84 20.94
CA GLY A 635 2.01 -40.20 22.22
C GLY A 635 3.43 -39.65 22.33
N LYS A 636 4.29 -39.80 21.31
CA LYS A 636 5.64 -39.23 21.29
C LYS A 636 5.98 -38.56 19.97
N VAL A 637 6.16 -39.32 18.88
CA VAL A 637 6.68 -38.79 17.60
C VAL A 637 5.89 -39.30 16.39
N GLY A 638 5.67 -38.42 15.41
CA GLY A 638 5.01 -38.69 14.14
C GLY A 638 5.94 -38.40 12.96
N LEU A 639 6.03 -39.31 11.99
CA LEU A 639 6.88 -39.17 10.79
C LEU A 639 6.06 -39.33 9.51
N VAL A 640 6.31 -38.48 8.51
CA VAL A 640 5.83 -38.67 7.14
C VAL A 640 7.00 -38.55 6.17
N GLY A 641 7.07 -39.43 5.17
CA GLY A 641 8.13 -39.35 4.15
C GLY A 641 7.70 -39.83 2.76
N TYR A 642 8.21 -39.21 1.70
CA TYR A 642 7.88 -39.53 0.31
C TYR A 642 8.97 -39.05 -0.67
N TYR A 643 8.97 -39.60 -1.88
CA TYR A 643 9.78 -39.10 -3.00
C TYR A 643 9.07 -37.94 -3.69
N ASP A 644 9.77 -36.83 -3.95
CA ASP A 644 9.18 -35.78 -4.81
C ASP A 644 8.95 -36.32 -6.23
N PRO A 645 7.98 -35.81 -6.99
CA PRO A 645 7.89 -36.07 -8.42
C PRO A 645 9.16 -35.60 -9.15
N ASP A 646 9.59 -36.31 -10.20
CA ASP A 646 10.77 -35.92 -10.98
C ASP A 646 10.62 -34.56 -11.67
N SER A 647 9.38 -34.11 -11.91
CA SER A 647 9.06 -32.77 -12.41
C SER A 647 9.28 -31.65 -11.38
N VAL A 648 9.34 -31.98 -10.09
CA VAL A 648 9.44 -31.01 -8.99
C VAL A 648 10.87 -30.93 -8.47
N SER A 649 11.45 -32.06 -8.05
CA SER A 649 12.80 -32.07 -7.48
C SER A 649 13.45 -33.46 -7.49
N ASN A 650 14.78 -33.49 -7.30
CA ASN A 650 15.54 -34.73 -7.11
C ASN A 650 15.66 -35.14 -5.63
N LEU A 651 14.64 -34.88 -4.80
CA LEU A 651 14.71 -35.09 -3.35
C LEU A 651 13.70 -36.14 -2.85
N VAL A 652 14.04 -36.73 -1.71
CA VAL A 652 13.16 -37.51 -0.85
C VAL A 652 12.93 -36.68 0.41
N GLN A 653 11.68 -36.37 0.72
CA GLN A 653 11.31 -35.50 1.84
C GLN A 653 10.85 -36.31 3.04
N PHE A 654 11.25 -35.87 4.23
CA PHE A 654 10.79 -36.38 5.51
C PHE A 654 10.37 -35.22 6.41
N ARG A 655 9.27 -35.41 7.15
CA ARG A 655 8.74 -34.47 8.13
C ARG A 655 8.48 -35.20 9.44
N LEU A 656 9.04 -34.65 10.51
CA LEU A 656 8.94 -35.21 11.85
C LEU A 656 8.26 -34.21 12.80
N ARG A 657 7.35 -34.71 13.63
CA ARG A 657 6.58 -33.94 14.61
C ARG A 657 6.58 -34.62 15.97
N ARG A 658 6.56 -33.82 17.04
CA ARG A 658 6.51 -34.30 18.42
C ARG A 658 5.12 -34.05 18.99
N ALA A 659 4.60 -35.01 19.75
CA ALA A 659 3.34 -34.89 20.46
C ALA A 659 3.38 -33.73 21.45
N SER A 660 2.29 -32.98 21.55
CA SER A 660 2.16 -31.84 22.45
C SER A 660 2.48 -32.20 23.91
N GLY A 661 2.07 -33.38 24.37
CA GLY A 661 2.32 -33.90 25.72
C GLY A 661 3.73 -34.42 25.99
N TYR A 662 4.59 -34.58 24.98
CA TYR A 662 5.91 -35.23 25.11
C TYR A 662 7.06 -34.22 24.99
N THR A 663 7.27 -33.34 25.96
CA THR A 663 8.22 -32.20 25.85
C THR A 663 9.69 -32.51 26.10
N SER A 664 10.01 -33.74 26.49
CA SER A 664 11.38 -34.13 26.89
C SER A 664 12.36 -34.29 25.73
N LEU A 665 11.88 -34.40 24.50
CA LEU A 665 12.71 -34.59 23.31
C LEU A 665 12.77 -33.30 22.47
N ASP A 666 13.98 -32.82 22.18
CA ASP A 666 14.22 -31.80 21.16
C ASP A 666 14.50 -32.49 19.82
N LEU A 667 13.56 -32.39 18.87
CA LEU A 667 13.70 -33.08 17.59
C LEU A 667 14.95 -32.69 16.79
N ARG A 668 15.58 -31.53 17.04
CA ARG A 668 16.81 -31.14 16.32
C ARG A 668 17.97 -32.11 16.59
N THR A 669 17.98 -32.74 17.77
CA THR A 669 18.96 -33.78 18.11
C THR A 669 18.89 -35.00 17.18
N VAL A 670 17.74 -35.26 16.54
CA VAL A 670 17.58 -36.32 15.54
C VAL A 670 18.44 -36.04 14.30
N LEU A 671 18.52 -34.77 13.87
CA LEU A 671 19.34 -34.37 12.72
C LEU A 671 20.84 -34.59 13.02
N GLU A 672 21.28 -34.21 14.22
CA GLU A 672 22.66 -34.39 14.67
C GLU A 672 23.01 -35.87 14.77
N ARG A 673 22.13 -36.67 15.39
CA ARG A 673 22.34 -38.10 15.61
C ARG A 673 22.43 -38.89 14.30
N LEU A 674 21.56 -38.56 13.34
CA LEU A 674 21.53 -39.20 12.02
C LEU A 674 22.50 -38.55 11.02
N GLN A 675 23.31 -37.57 11.44
CA GLN A 675 24.25 -36.82 10.61
C GLN A 675 23.60 -36.21 9.35
N ILE A 676 22.35 -35.78 9.47
CA ILE A 676 21.57 -35.22 8.37
C ILE A 676 21.98 -33.77 8.15
N LYS A 677 22.60 -33.50 7.00
CA LYS A 677 23.07 -32.15 6.64
C LYS A 677 21.98 -31.26 6.04
N ASN A 678 21.02 -31.86 5.34
CA ASN A 678 19.95 -31.15 4.64
C ASN A 678 18.64 -31.24 5.43
N GLY A 679 18.59 -30.55 6.57
CA GLY A 679 17.42 -30.54 7.45
C GLY A 679 17.41 -29.33 8.38
N GLY A 680 16.24 -29.02 8.92
CA GLY A 680 16.05 -27.87 9.81
C GLY A 680 14.66 -27.86 10.44
N GLY A 681 14.50 -27.01 11.46
CA GLY A 681 13.22 -26.85 12.16
C GLY A 681 13.39 -26.33 13.59
N HIS A 682 12.38 -26.58 14.42
CA HIS A 682 12.32 -26.19 15.83
C HIS A 682 12.14 -27.43 16.74
N PRO A 683 12.25 -27.31 18.07
CA PRO A 683 12.27 -28.48 18.97
C PRO A 683 11.06 -29.42 18.90
N GLY A 684 9.93 -28.98 18.36
CA GLY A 684 8.71 -29.77 18.20
C GLY A 684 8.43 -30.22 16.78
N ALA A 685 9.23 -29.77 15.80
CA ALA A 685 9.04 -30.10 14.40
C ALA A 685 10.30 -29.88 13.57
N ILE A 686 10.68 -30.90 12.80
CA ILE A 686 11.79 -30.80 11.85
C ILE A 686 11.39 -31.36 10.49
N GLY A 687 12.02 -30.86 9.44
CA GLY A 687 11.96 -31.45 8.11
C GLY A 687 13.38 -31.71 7.62
N PHE A 688 13.57 -32.78 6.87
CA PHE A 688 14.86 -33.12 6.27
C PHE A 688 14.71 -33.86 4.96
N ARG A 689 15.77 -33.85 4.15
CA ARG A 689 15.73 -34.32 2.77
C ARG A 689 17.00 -35.07 2.39
N PHE A 690 16.87 -36.02 1.47
CA PHE A 690 17.98 -36.73 0.85
C PHE A 690 17.88 -36.61 -0.67
N PRO A 691 18.98 -36.43 -1.41
CA PRO A 691 18.98 -36.58 -2.87
C PRO A 691 18.56 -38.01 -3.26
N LYS A 692 17.68 -38.17 -4.26
CA LYS A 692 17.18 -39.50 -4.68
C LYS A 692 18.33 -40.43 -5.07
N ASP A 693 19.39 -39.89 -5.68
CA ASP A 693 20.57 -40.65 -6.11
C ASP A 693 21.41 -41.20 -4.94
N GLU A 694 21.28 -40.60 -3.75
CA GLU A 694 21.96 -41.08 -2.54
C GLU A 694 21.16 -42.19 -1.83
N VAL A 695 19.87 -42.32 -2.13
CA VAL A 695 18.99 -43.34 -1.54
C VAL A 695 19.07 -44.65 -2.33
N LYS A 696 20.02 -45.50 -1.97
CA LYS A 696 20.23 -46.82 -2.60
C LYS A 696 19.20 -47.87 -2.21
N ASP A 697 18.75 -47.84 -0.96
CA ASP A 697 17.77 -48.76 -0.38
C ASP A 697 16.87 -47.97 0.57
N PHE A 698 15.63 -47.74 0.14
CA PHE A 698 14.66 -46.93 0.89
C PHE A 698 14.17 -47.60 2.19
N PRO A 699 13.77 -48.90 2.18
CA PRO A 699 13.50 -49.63 3.41
C PRO A 699 14.63 -49.53 4.44
N LEU A 700 15.89 -49.69 4.02
CA LEU A 700 17.04 -49.58 4.92
C LEU A 700 17.20 -48.17 5.50
N LEU A 701 17.01 -47.12 4.67
CA LEU A 701 17.06 -45.73 5.12
C LEU A 701 15.97 -45.45 6.17
N VAL A 702 14.74 -45.89 5.92
CA VAL A 702 13.63 -45.75 6.86
C VAL A 702 13.96 -46.46 8.17
N GLN A 703 14.49 -47.69 8.12
CA GLN A 703 14.88 -48.43 9.30
C GLN A 703 15.95 -47.70 10.12
N GLN A 704 16.99 -47.14 9.48
CA GLN A 704 18.02 -46.35 10.14
C GLN A 704 17.45 -45.10 10.83
N ILE A 705 16.51 -44.42 10.18
CA ILE A 705 15.80 -43.26 10.76
C ILE A 705 15.00 -43.70 11.99
N LEU A 706 14.24 -44.80 11.90
CA LEU A 706 13.45 -45.34 13.01
C LEU A 706 14.32 -45.75 14.20
N GLU A 707 15.39 -46.52 13.98
CA GLU A 707 16.32 -46.97 15.03
C GLU A 707 17.02 -45.77 15.70
N GLY A 708 17.45 -44.78 14.90
CA GLY A 708 18.04 -43.56 15.44
C GLY A 708 17.08 -42.79 16.32
N MET A 709 15.80 -42.70 15.94
CA MET A 709 14.76 -42.07 16.77
C MET A 709 14.44 -42.89 18.01
N GLN A 710 14.34 -44.22 17.91
CA GLN A 710 14.10 -45.09 19.06
C GLN A 710 15.17 -44.91 20.14
N SER A 711 16.44 -44.81 19.75
CA SER A 711 17.55 -44.56 20.68
C SER A 711 17.46 -43.23 21.45
N LEU A 712 16.68 -42.28 20.95
CA LEU A 712 16.43 -40.98 21.58
C LEU A 712 15.13 -40.97 22.40
N LEU A 713 14.26 -41.98 22.22
CA LEU A 713 12.98 -42.14 22.91
C LEU A 713 13.03 -43.11 24.09
N SER A 714 14.07 -43.95 24.14
CA SER A 714 14.50 -44.78 25.27
C SER A 714 15.29 -43.97 26.29
#